data_AF-A0A962HCR1-F1
#
_entry.id   AF-A0A962HCR1-F1
#
_cell.length_a   1.000
_cell.length_b   1.000
_cell.length_c   1.000
_cell.angle_alpha   90.00
_cell.angle_beta   90.00
_cell.angle_gamma   90.00
#
_symmetry.space_group_name_H-M   'P 1'
#
loop_
_entity.id
_entity.type
_entity.pdbx_description
1 polymer ?
#
loop_
_entity_poly.entity_id
_entity_poly.type
_entity_poly.pdbx_seq_one_letter_code
_entity_poly.pdbx_strand_id
1 'polypeptide(L)'
;MNSDTPPFAKKVEATNQPLEEEQKTKAIIKDSQELVPWWASNSTGVLQEQTEDSPRNYLDSFFLFPLDEVTVNADCEDIPQFINERFQNILAAANLSNLSVALILSSKNGAIKVYLGFKNESDETTGPDLFQSIVNGIFPGKNIKLAQTVSLSSLASNSKFGGIVTGVPILKNENGKQKFNLSSVARSLYGRDYLLAVISRPVSEEEKQSSFNRLVQLRDRLHVLSKQTIGEQEGFGEAVSQAETSTTGSARSSGNSISAFFCSHNRSKSETESKSKGKTESYSENRSSSISFEQQNGYAVELEKIADQYIERMIQGFSSGYWETSITFATQDKISSDILAGTFAGELSKPNGKLLPPPRIYLDSLEDKVLFIPKASSSNSLFPKSLASYITSEELSLVSSPPVESIPGYEIQKMPTLALSDIGSKSEMILGSITDHGNPIRDTKLYLSKSDLNKHLFVCGLTGSGKSTTVKHILKDLVQKEGTPFLVLESAKRDYRQLLANEVFKDNLNIFTIGDATVSPIRFNPFYIQEGVHPLVHIDFLKAIFNASFSLYGPMPSIVEKCLHAIYIKKGWDLTLGTHPNFIDKNGDYDGGRYQFDEHYYCFPTLTDLKDEVDRYIKTELDYKGELRDNIRTAIIVRLESLCVGAKG
;
A
#
# COMPACT_ATOMS: atom_id res chain seq x y z
N MET A 1 -23.49 -85.24 58.18
CA MET A 1 -22.44 -85.59 57.19
C MET A 1 -22.68 -84.66 56.02
N ASN A 2 -21.99 -83.51 55.97
CA ASN A 2 -20.65 -83.34 55.37
C ASN A 2 -20.67 -83.89 53.94
N SER A 3 -20.38 -83.14 52.90
CA SER A 3 -19.26 -82.20 52.71
C SER A 3 -19.47 -81.59 51.32
N ASP A 4 -19.53 -80.28 51.19
CA ASP A 4 -18.38 -79.43 50.82
C ASP A 4 -18.63 -78.85 49.42
N THR A 5 -18.95 -77.57 49.42
CA THR A 5 -18.74 -76.66 48.30
C THR A 5 -17.26 -76.57 47.95
N PRO A 6 -16.94 -76.30 46.68
CA PRO A 6 -15.95 -75.28 46.41
C PRO A 6 -16.57 -74.09 45.65
N PRO A 7 -15.93 -72.93 45.73
CA PRO A 7 -16.59 -71.64 45.66
C PRO A 7 -16.84 -71.22 44.22
N PHE A 8 -18.02 -70.67 43.94
CA PHE A 8 -18.21 -69.87 42.74
C PHE A 8 -17.23 -68.70 42.79
N ALA A 9 -16.33 -68.73 41.82
CA ALA A 9 -15.24 -67.82 41.66
C ALA A 9 -15.72 -66.37 41.59
N LYS A 10 -14.89 -65.52 42.19
CA LYS A 10 -14.86 -64.06 42.12
C LYS A 10 -15.60 -63.50 40.89
N LYS A 11 -16.61 -62.68 41.19
CA LYS A 11 -17.00 -61.54 40.38
C LYS A 11 -15.72 -60.73 40.11
N VAL A 12 -15.12 -60.90 38.93
CA VAL A 12 -14.16 -59.93 38.41
C VAL A 12 -15.03 -58.80 37.89
N GLU A 13 -15.40 -57.88 38.80
CA GLU A 13 -15.72 -56.53 38.37
C GLU A 13 -14.45 -56.02 37.68
N ALA A 14 -14.46 -56.03 36.34
CA ALA A 14 -13.49 -55.31 35.54
C ALA A 14 -13.66 -53.82 35.88
N THR A 15 -12.96 -53.40 36.93
CA THR A 15 -12.79 -52.01 37.35
C THR A 15 -11.84 -51.35 36.35
N ASN A 16 -12.33 -51.09 35.13
CA ASN A 16 -11.51 -50.50 34.07
C ASN A 16 -12.25 -49.41 33.27
N GLN A 17 -13.19 -48.69 33.92
CA GLN A 17 -13.94 -47.61 33.26
C GLN A 17 -13.62 -46.16 33.74
N PRO A 18 -13.09 -45.87 34.94
CA PRO A 18 -12.77 -44.47 35.32
C PRO A 18 -11.40 -43.95 34.85
N LEU A 19 -10.39 -44.83 34.75
CA LEU A 19 -8.98 -44.44 34.53
C LEU A 19 -8.68 -44.08 33.07
N GLU A 20 -9.37 -44.67 32.09
CA GLU A 20 -9.18 -44.35 30.67
C GLU A 20 -9.80 -42.99 30.30
N GLU A 21 -10.91 -42.61 30.92
CA GLU A 21 -11.58 -41.34 30.63
C GLU A 21 -10.76 -40.14 31.12
N GLU A 22 -10.17 -40.24 32.31
CA GLU A 22 -9.29 -39.19 32.85
C GLU A 22 -8.02 -39.00 32.01
N GLN A 23 -7.45 -40.10 31.48
CA GLN A 23 -6.31 -40.04 30.56
C GLN A 23 -6.69 -39.39 29.23
N LYS A 24 -7.88 -39.67 28.70
CA LYS A 24 -8.41 -39.05 27.47
C LYS A 24 -8.64 -37.54 27.66
N THR A 25 -9.25 -37.12 28.77
CA THR A 25 -9.43 -35.69 29.08
C THR A 25 -8.09 -34.97 29.19
N LYS A 26 -7.09 -35.57 29.83
CA LYS A 26 -5.73 -35.01 29.90
C LYS A 26 -5.08 -34.89 28.52
N ALA A 27 -5.28 -35.86 27.64
CA ALA A 27 -4.78 -35.82 26.26
C ALA A 27 -5.42 -34.68 25.46
N ILE A 28 -6.76 -34.50 25.56
CA ILE A 28 -7.49 -33.40 24.90
C ILE A 28 -7.02 -32.04 25.41
N ILE A 29 -6.82 -31.88 26.72
CA ILE A 29 -6.30 -30.63 27.31
C ILE A 29 -4.90 -30.33 26.77
N LYS A 30 -4.02 -31.32 26.73
CA LYS A 30 -2.66 -31.16 26.20
C LYS A 30 -2.68 -30.76 24.72
N ASP A 31 -3.47 -31.45 23.90
CA ASP A 31 -3.57 -31.14 22.47
C ASP A 31 -4.23 -29.78 22.22
N SER A 32 -5.18 -29.38 23.07
CA SER A 32 -5.77 -28.02 23.06
C SER A 32 -4.72 -26.94 23.39
N GLN A 33 -3.87 -27.17 24.39
CA GLN A 33 -2.79 -26.26 24.77
C GLN A 33 -1.71 -26.14 23.68
N GLU A 34 -1.47 -27.21 22.93
CA GLU A 34 -0.51 -27.19 21.83
C GLU A 34 -1.09 -26.45 20.60
N LEU A 35 -2.36 -26.70 20.28
CA LEU A 35 -3.06 -26.10 19.15
C LEU A 35 -3.40 -24.62 19.37
N VAL A 36 -3.66 -24.24 20.62
CA VAL A 36 -4.10 -22.89 21.00
C VAL A 36 -3.36 -22.40 22.26
N PRO A 37 -2.02 -22.22 22.21
CA PRO A 37 -1.19 -22.01 23.40
C PRO A 37 -1.54 -20.74 24.17
N TRP A 38 -2.07 -19.71 23.51
CA TRP A 38 -2.51 -18.47 24.15
C TRP A 38 -3.87 -18.58 24.83
N TRP A 39 -4.61 -19.69 24.71
CA TRP A 39 -5.96 -19.78 25.27
C TRP A 39 -5.99 -20.32 26.71
N ALA A 40 -4.96 -21.06 27.12
CA ALA A 40 -4.93 -21.85 28.36
C ALA A 40 -4.18 -21.21 29.55
N SER A 41 -3.60 -20.02 29.41
CA SER A 41 -2.87 -19.37 30.49
C SER A 41 -3.77 -18.51 31.38
N ASN A 42 -3.53 -18.56 32.70
CA ASN A 42 -3.99 -17.50 33.62
C ASN A 42 -3.43 -16.17 33.10
N SER A 43 -4.28 -15.16 32.91
CA SER A 43 -3.92 -13.90 32.23
C SER A 43 -2.91 -13.02 32.96
N THR A 44 -2.58 -13.33 34.22
CA THR A 44 -1.66 -12.57 35.06
C THR A 44 -0.24 -13.10 34.93
N GLY A 45 0.74 -12.24 34.61
CA GLY A 45 2.16 -12.62 34.51
C GLY A 45 2.61 -13.19 33.15
N VAL A 46 1.67 -13.41 32.22
CA VAL A 46 1.96 -14.06 30.92
C VAL A 46 2.99 -13.30 30.10
N LEU A 47 2.90 -11.96 30.11
CA LEU A 47 3.83 -11.13 29.35
C LEU A 47 5.24 -11.22 29.95
N GLN A 48 5.42 -11.24 31.26
CA GLN A 48 6.73 -11.43 31.89
C GLN A 48 7.31 -12.81 31.56
N GLU A 49 6.48 -13.86 31.64
CA GLU A 49 6.94 -15.24 31.48
C GLU A 49 7.23 -15.62 30.02
N GLN A 50 6.48 -15.10 29.06
CA GLN A 50 6.51 -15.53 27.65
C GLN A 50 7.19 -14.52 26.71
N THR A 51 7.81 -13.47 27.25
CA THR A 51 8.55 -12.48 26.46
C THR A 51 10.02 -12.41 26.82
N GLU A 52 10.84 -11.95 25.88
CA GLU A 52 12.27 -11.73 26.05
C GLU A 52 12.55 -10.73 27.19
N ASP A 53 13.60 -10.98 27.97
CA ASP A 53 13.99 -10.10 29.07
C ASP A 53 14.65 -8.81 28.57
N SER A 54 15.47 -8.91 27.51
CA SER A 54 16.18 -7.78 26.91
C SER A 54 15.99 -7.74 25.38
N PRO A 55 14.84 -7.24 24.89
CA PRO A 55 14.54 -7.20 23.46
C PRO A 55 15.33 -6.13 22.68
N ARG A 56 16.07 -5.25 23.37
CA ARG A 56 16.65 -4.03 22.76
C ARG A 56 17.53 -4.29 21.55
N ASN A 57 18.48 -5.23 21.66
CA ASN A 57 19.40 -5.56 20.57
C ASN A 57 18.66 -6.12 19.35
N TYR A 58 17.64 -6.96 19.58
CA TYR A 58 16.79 -7.48 18.50
C TYR A 58 16.03 -6.35 17.80
N LEU A 59 15.43 -5.44 18.56
CA LEU A 59 14.66 -4.31 18.02
C LEU A 59 15.55 -3.32 17.25
N ASP A 60 16.76 -3.05 17.75
CA ASP A 60 17.69 -2.11 17.13
C ASP A 60 18.45 -2.70 15.93
N SER A 61 18.33 -4.00 15.67
CA SER A 61 18.85 -4.65 14.45
C SER A 61 18.01 -4.37 13.20
N PHE A 62 16.82 -3.77 13.34
CA PHE A 62 15.99 -3.37 12.20
C PHE A 62 16.47 -2.06 11.57
N PHE A 63 16.63 -2.07 10.25
CA PHE A 63 16.84 -0.86 9.45
C PHE A 63 15.49 -0.22 9.10
N LEU A 64 15.29 1.03 9.51
CA LEU A 64 13.99 1.71 9.40
C LEU A 64 13.92 2.69 8.23
N PHE A 65 12.85 2.60 7.45
CA PHE A 65 12.55 3.44 6.29
C PHE A 65 11.28 4.24 6.58
N PRO A 66 11.35 5.56 6.76
CA PRO A 66 10.18 6.40 6.95
C PRO A 66 9.34 6.42 5.67
N LEU A 67 8.05 6.24 5.85
CA LEU A 67 7.06 6.33 4.78
C LEU A 67 6.23 7.59 5.04
N ASP A 68 6.59 8.69 4.39
CA ASP A 68 5.90 9.98 4.54
C ASP A 68 4.72 10.12 3.57
N GLU A 69 4.75 9.42 2.44
CA GLU A 69 3.70 9.43 1.45
C GLU A 69 3.63 8.13 0.64
N VAL A 70 2.43 7.83 0.11
CA VAL A 70 2.21 6.80 -0.92
C VAL A 70 1.48 7.43 -2.10
N THR A 71 2.00 7.20 -3.29
CA THR A 71 1.41 7.72 -4.53
C THR A 71 0.47 6.70 -5.15
N VAL A 72 -0.73 7.08 -5.53
CA VAL A 72 -1.68 6.21 -6.24
C VAL A 72 -2.07 6.84 -7.56
N ASN A 73 -2.42 6.03 -8.55
CA ASN A 73 -2.88 6.57 -9.83
C ASN A 73 -4.19 7.35 -9.63
N ALA A 74 -4.37 8.43 -10.38
CA ALA A 74 -5.53 9.33 -10.25
C ALA A 74 -6.88 8.62 -10.50
N ASP A 75 -6.88 7.60 -11.34
CA ASP A 75 -8.01 6.74 -11.71
C ASP A 75 -8.19 5.52 -10.77
N CYS A 76 -7.37 5.37 -9.73
CA CYS A 76 -7.50 4.27 -8.78
C CYS A 76 -8.81 4.40 -7.97
N GLU A 77 -9.71 3.43 -8.14
CA GLU A 77 -11.00 3.35 -7.44
C GLU A 77 -10.87 2.80 -6.01
N ASP A 78 -10.04 1.77 -5.80
CA ASP A 78 -9.86 1.09 -4.51
C ASP A 78 -8.43 1.23 -3.97
N ILE A 79 -8.16 2.36 -3.31
CA ILE A 79 -6.86 2.65 -2.68
C ILE A 79 -6.45 1.58 -1.64
N PRO A 80 -7.33 1.14 -0.72
CA PRO A 80 -6.98 0.07 0.22
C PRO A 80 -6.51 -1.21 -0.47
N GLN A 81 -7.23 -1.67 -1.50
CA GLN A 81 -6.83 -2.87 -2.24
C GLN A 81 -5.47 -2.67 -2.92
N PHE A 82 -5.27 -1.53 -3.58
CA PHE A 82 -4.00 -1.20 -4.23
C PHE A 82 -2.80 -1.22 -3.28
N ILE A 83 -2.95 -0.64 -2.07
CA ILE A 83 -1.89 -0.62 -1.05
C ILE A 83 -1.63 -2.03 -0.54
N ASN A 84 -2.68 -2.80 -0.23
CA ASN A 84 -2.56 -4.15 0.31
C ASN A 84 -1.90 -5.13 -0.68
N GLU A 85 -2.27 -5.10 -1.97
CA GLU A 85 -1.67 -5.94 -3.01
C GLU A 85 -0.18 -5.65 -3.20
N ARG A 86 0.21 -4.37 -3.18
CA ARG A 86 1.63 -3.98 -3.24
C ARG A 86 2.38 -4.39 -1.98
N PHE A 87 1.77 -4.23 -0.81
CA PHE A 87 2.38 -4.69 0.43
C PHE A 87 2.57 -6.21 0.45
N GLN A 88 1.59 -6.97 -0.05
CA GLN A 88 1.69 -8.42 -0.20
C GLN A 88 2.87 -8.83 -1.11
N ASN A 89 3.13 -8.08 -2.19
CA ASN A 89 4.29 -8.32 -3.04
C ASN A 89 5.62 -8.07 -2.32
N ILE A 90 5.69 -7.06 -1.44
CA ILE A 90 6.87 -6.81 -0.58
C ILE A 90 7.08 -7.96 0.39
N LEU A 91 6.01 -8.43 1.03
CA LEU A 91 6.07 -9.59 1.91
C LEU A 91 6.57 -10.82 1.13
N ALA A 92 6.01 -11.13 -0.03
CA ALA A 92 6.45 -12.26 -0.84
C ALA A 92 7.96 -12.18 -1.19
N ALA A 93 8.44 -11.00 -1.60
CA ALA A 93 9.86 -10.77 -1.88
C ALA A 93 10.74 -10.91 -0.62
N ALA A 94 10.26 -10.40 0.52
CA ALA A 94 10.95 -10.49 1.80
C ALA A 94 11.00 -11.94 2.33
N ASN A 95 9.94 -12.73 2.17
CA ASN A 95 9.91 -14.15 2.57
C ASN A 95 10.97 -14.95 1.81
N LEU A 96 11.04 -14.78 0.49
CA LEU A 96 12.04 -15.44 -0.38
C LEU A 96 13.47 -15.03 -0.05
N SER A 97 13.66 -13.80 0.43
CA SER A 97 14.97 -13.26 0.80
C SER A 97 15.31 -13.45 2.29
N ASN A 98 14.48 -14.19 3.04
CA ASN A 98 14.60 -14.42 4.48
C ASN A 98 14.75 -13.11 5.30
N LEU A 99 13.98 -12.09 4.94
CA LEU A 99 13.94 -10.79 5.59
C LEU A 99 12.73 -10.71 6.52
N SER A 100 12.99 -10.41 7.80
CA SER A 100 11.97 -9.95 8.74
C SER A 100 11.50 -8.56 8.36
N VAL A 101 10.19 -8.32 8.43
CA VAL A 101 9.55 -7.05 8.08
C VAL A 101 8.84 -6.50 9.31
N ALA A 102 8.93 -5.19 9.54
CA ALA A 102 8.22 -4.52 10.62
C ALA A 102 7.44 -3.31 10.10
N LEU A 103 6.13 -3.25 10.33
CA LEU A 103 5.38 -2.00 10.19
C LEU A 103 5.34 -1.30 11.55
N ILE A 104 5.75 -0.04 11.59
CA ILE A 104 5.83 0.73 12.82
C ILE A 104 5.05 2.04 12.67
N LEU A 105 4.17 2.30 13.60
CA LEU A 105 3.44 3.56 13.72
C LEU A 105 3.87 4.22 15.04
N SER A 106 4.55 5.37 14.94
CA SER A 106 5.03 6.11 16.11
C SER A 106 4.38 7.48 16.15
N SER A 107 3.77 7.84 17.29
CA SER A 107 3.29 9.18 17.59
C SER A 107 4.14 9.77 18.70
N LYS A 108 4.80 10.90 18.44
CA LYS A 108 5.52 11.69 19.45
C LYS A 108 5.13 13.16 19.34
N ASN A 109 4.70 13.77 20.44
CA ASN A 109 4.23 15.16 20.49
C ASN A 109 3.11 15.44 19.46
N GLY A 110 2.24 14.46 19.21
CA GLY A 110 1.14 14.55 18.26
C GLY A 110 1.52 14.45 16.78
N ALA A 111 2.80 14.28 16.44
CA ALA A 111 3.26 13.98 15.08
C ALA A 111 3.35 12.46 14.89
N ILE A 112 2.60 11.93 13.93
CA ILE A 112 2.63 10.51 13.57
C ILE A 112 3.65 10.30 12.46
N LYS A 113 4.43 9.22 12.57
CA LYS A 113 5.34 8.74 11.53
C LYS A 113 5.11 7.25 11.32
N VAL A 114 5.12 6.86 10.05
CA VAL A 114 5.05 5.46 9.62
C VAL A 114 6.45 5.02 9.21
N TYR A 115 6.89 3.86 9.66
CA TYR A 115 8.15 3.26 9.22
C TYR A 115 7.92 1.83 8.75
N LEU A 116 8.65 1.47 7.68
CA LEU A 116 8.89 0.09 7.30
C LEU A 116 10.29 -0.31 7.75
N GLY A 117 10.37 -1.27 8.65
CA GLY A 117 11.60 -1.86 9.12
C GLY A 117 11.90 -3.16 8.37
N PHE A 118 13.19 -3.44 8.16
CA PHE A 118 13.62 -4.77 7.74
C PHE A 118 14.85 -5.23 8.51
N LYS A 119 15.00 -6.53 8.65
CA LYS A 119 16.16 -7.19 9.25
C LYS A 119 16.42 -8.49 8.48
N ASN A 120 17.66 -8.76 8.10
CA ASN A 120 18.02 -10.05 7.52
C ASN A 120 18.26 -11.07 8.65
N GLU A 121 17.66 -12.25 8.56
CA GLU A 121 17.86 -13.33 9.53
C GLU A 121 19.09 -14.20 9.23
N SER A 122 19.62 -14.14 8.01
CA SER A 122 20.69 -15.03 7.51
C SER A 122 22.09 -14.43 7.56
N ASP A 123 22.21 -13.10 7.38
CA ASP A 123 23.47 -12.38 7.29
C ASP A 123 23.31 -10.93 7.79
N GLU A 124 24.11 -10.48 8.75
CA GLU A 124 24.14 -9.08 9.20
C GLU A 124 24.75 -8.12 8.14
N THR A 125 25.39 -8.68 7.10
CA THR A 125 26.20 -7.93 6.12
C THR A 125 25.44 -7.53 4.86
N THR A 126 24.24 -8.08 4.61
CA THR A 126 23.44 -7.71 3.43
C THR A 126 22.83 -6.32 3.68
N GLY A 127 23.31 -5.34 2.91
CA GLY A 127 23.06 -3.94 3.18
C GLY A 127 21.61 -3.47 2.98
N PRO A 128 21.28 -2.26 3.48
CA PRO A 128 19.98 -1.59 3.31
C PRO A 128 19.54 -1.40 1.85
N ASP A 129 20.45 -1.53 0.90
CA ASP A 129 20.20 -1.33 -0.53
C ASP A 129 19.21 -2.34 -1.12
N LEU A 130 19.22 -3.60 -0.67
CA LEU A 130 18.31 -4.63 -1.20
C LEU A 130 16.86 -4.28 -0.85
N PHE A 131 16.58 -4.05 0.43
CA PHE A 131 15.23 -3.70 0.87
C PHE A 131 14.80 -2.34 0.33
N GLN A 132 15.70 -1.36 0.29
CA GLN A 132 15.42 -0.07 -0.34
C GLN A 132 15.01 -0.24 -1.81
N SER A 133 15.64 -1.15 -2.55
CA SER A 133 15.29 -1.46 -3.94
C SER A 133 13.93 -2.15 -4.06
N ILE A 134 13.64 -3.12 -3.18
CA ILE A 134 12.34 -3.81 -3.13
C ILE A 134 11.22 -2.81 -2.86
N VAL A 135 11.37 -1.99 -1.81
CA VAL A 135 10.35 -1.01 -1.40
C VAL A 135 10.14 0.04 -2.48
N ASN A 136 11.19 0.64 -3.05
CA ASN A 136 11.01 1.66 -4.08
C ASN A 136 10.56 1.08 -5.45
N GLY A 137 10.81 -0.20 -5.70
CA GLY A 137 10.31 -0.90 -6.89
C GLY A 137 8.83 -1.26 -6.81
N ILE A 138 8.30 -1.48 -5.61
CA ILE A 138 6.91 -1.93 -5.39
C ILE A 138 6.01 -0.81 -4.88
N PHE A 139 6.47 -0.03 -3.89
CA PHE A 139 5.72 1.12 -3.37
C PHE A 139 5.95 2.37 -4.21
N PRO A 140 4.86 2.91 -4.79
CA PRO A 140 4.88 4.23 -5.42
C PRO A 140 5.01 5.34 -4.35
N GLY A 141 5.85 6.35 -4.60
CA GLY A 141 6.10 7.47 -3.69
C GLY A 141 7.45 8.15 -3.94
N LYS A 142 7.82 9.12 -3.09
CA LYS A 142 9.18 9.68 -3.07
C LYS A 142 10.19 8.65 -2.58
N ASN A 143 11.20 8.39 -3.41
CA ASN A 143 12.39 7.59 -3.14
C ASN A 143 12.71 7.44 -1.63
N ILE A 144 12.19 6.35 -1.06
CA ILE A 144 12.23 6.03 0.35
C ILE A 144 13.67 5.66 0.71
N LYS A 145 14.21 6.29 1.75
CA LYS A 145 15.62 6.18 2.17
C LYS A 145 15.75 5.72 3.61
N LEU A 146 16.85 5.04 3.93
CA LEU A 146 17.15 4.60 5.29
C LEU A 146 17.25 5.78 6.27
N ALA A 147 16.58 5.67 7.43
CA ALA A 147 16.78 6.58 8.56
C ALA A 147 17.95 6.10 9.44
N GLN A 148 19.15 6.64 9.19
CA GLN A 148 20.39 6.20 9.85
C GLN A 148 20.43 6.44 11.37
N THR A 149 19.64 7.39 11.89
CA THR A 149 19.71 7.83 13.29
C THR A 149 18.57 7.32 14.17
N VAL A 150 17.63 6.56 13.60
CA VAL A 150 16.42 6.12 14.30
C VAL A 150 16.48 4.61 14.50
N SER A 151 16.44 4.19 15.76
CA SER A 151 16.31 2.78 16.13
C SER A 151 14.92 2.50 16.69
N LEU A 152 14.44 1.26 16.58
CA LEU A 152 13.11 0.91 17.05
C LEU A 152 12.98 1.08 18.57
N SER A 153 14.03 0.75 19.34
CA SER A 153 13.99 0.92 20.79
C SER A 153 13.91 2.40 21.19
N SER A 154 14.54 3.30 20.43
CA SER A 154 14.48 4.75 20.65
C SER A 154 13.09 5.33 20.41
N LEU A 155 12.25 4.69 19.59
CA LEU A 155 10.88 5.14 19.33
C LEU A 155 9.96 4.88 20.52
N ALA A 156 10.20 3.82 21.29
CA ALA A 156 9.43 3.48 22.49
C ALA A 156 9.87 4.21 23.77
N SER A 157 10.91 5.06 23.70
CA SER A 157 11.43 5.84 24.84
C SER A 157 10.31 6.54 25.63
N ASN A 158 10.38 6.47 26.96
CA ASN A 158 9.43 7.09 27.91
C ASN A 158 8.03 6.45 28.01
N SER A 159 7.82 5.30 27.38
CA SER A 159 6.59 4.51 27.54
C SER A 159 6.60 3.77 28.89
N LYS A 160 5.43 3.62 29.51
CA LYS A 160 5.27 2.96 30.82
C LYS A 160 4.40 1.71 30.75
N PHE A 161 3.49 1.67 29.79
CA PHE A 161 2.53 0.58 29.60
C PHE A 161 2.69 0.03 28.20
N GLY A 162 2.43 -1.26 28.03
CA GLY A 162 2.50 -1.90 26.74
C GLY A 162 1.65 -3.16 26.70
N GLY A 163 1.62 -3.78 25.53
CA GLY A 163 0.86 -4.99 25.36
C GLY A 163 1.20 -5.76 24.10
N ILE A 164 0.55 -6.91 23.97
CA ILE A 164 0.55 -7.75 22.78
C ILE A 164 -0.91 -8.02 22.39
N VAL A 165 -1.17 -7.94 21.08
CA VAL A 165 -2.42 -8.44 20.49
C VAL A 165 -2.09 -9.69 19.68
N THR A 166 -2.71 -10.82 20.02
CA THR A 166 -2.58 -12.06 19.24
C THR A 166 -3.84 -12.27 18.42
N GLY A 167 -3.73 -12.70 17.18
CA GLY A 167 -4.89 -12.99 16.35
C GLY A 167 -4.55 -13.11 14.87
N VAL A 168 -5.40 -13.86 14.16
CA VAL A 168 -5.34 -14.00 12.71
C VAL A 168 -6.43 -13.10 12.10
N PRO A 169 -6.13 -12.24 11.13
CA PRO A 169 -7.14 -11.43 10.46
C PRO A 169 -8.02 -12.29 9.54
N ILE A 170 -9.24 -11.82 9.30
CA ILE A 170 -10.18 -12.49 8.39
C ILE A 170 -10.07 -11.84 7.00
N LEU A 171 -9.80 -12.65 5.98
CA LEU A 171 -9.65 -12.18 4.59
C LEU A 171 -10.96 -11.66 3.97
N LYS A 172 -12.09 -12.33 4.22
CA LYS A 172 -13.41 -11.98 3.64
C LYS A 172 -14.56 -12.31 4.61
N ASN A 173 -15.47 -11.36 4.80
CA ASN A 173 -16.81 -11.62 5.33
C ASN A 173 -17.78 -11.97 4.19
N GLU A 174 -18.95 -12.55 4.50
CA GLU A 174 -19.97 -12.99 3.53
C GLU A 174 -20.41 -11.90 2.52
N ASN A 175 -20.22 -10.62 2.86
CA ASN A 175 -20.57 -9.46 2.03
C ASN A 175 -19.40 -8.90 1.19
N GLY A 176 -18.23 -9.55 1.16
CA GLY A 176 -17.08 -9.18 0.32
C GLY A 176 -16.38 -7.86 0.67
N LYS A 177 -16.82 -7.14 1.71
CA LYS A 177 -16.25 -5.87 2.18
C LYS A 177 -15.65 -6.05 3.57
N GLN A 178 -14.39 -6.45 3.65
CA GLN A 178 -13.65 -6.26 4.88
C GLN A 178 -12.31 -5.63 4.56
N LYS A 179 -12.05 -4.48 5.18
CA LYS A 179 -10.82 -3.71 5.05
C LYS A 179 -10.36 -3.42 6.47
N PHE A 180 -9.35 -4.13 6.95
CA PHE A 180 -8.65 -3.72 8.16
C PHE A 180 -8.13 -2.29 7.93
N ASN A 181 -8.36 -1.39 8.88
CA ASN A 181 -8.03 0.02 8.70
C ASN A 181 -7.13 0.51 9.84
N LEU A 182 -5.82 0.48 9.63
CA LEU A 182 -4.87 0.99 10.61
C LEU A 182 -5.08 2.49 10.91
N SER A 183 -5.65 3.25 9.97
CA SER A 183 -5.94 4.67 10.14
C SER A 183 -6.99 4.92 11.25
N SER A 184 -7.89 3.96 11.52
CA SER A 184 -8.86 4.08 12.62
C SER A 184 -8.16 4.00 13.99
N VAL A 185 -7.18 3.11 14.12
CA VAL A 185 -6.32 2.98 15.32
C VAL A 185 -5.50 4.26 15.53
N ALA A 186 -4.91 4.81 14.47
CA ALA A 186 -4.19 6.08 14.55
C ALA A 186 -5.09 7.23 15.03
N ARG A 187 -6.31 7.31 14.47
CA ARG A 187 -7.28 8.38 14.73
C ARG A 187 -7.81 8.37 16.16
N SER A 188 -7.98 7.20 16.78
CA SER A 188 -8.43 7.11 18.18
C SER A 188 -7.37 7.60 19.18
N LEU A 189 -6.12 7.77 18.74
CA LEU A 189 -4.97 8.16 19.56
C LEU A 189 -4.37 9.53 19.16
N TYR A 190 -5.08 10.35 18.38
CA TYR A 190 -4.59 11.68 18.03
C TYR A 190 -4.26 12.52 19.26
N GLY A 191 -3.06 13.10 19.25
CA GLY A 191 -2.52 13.90 20.37
C GLY A 191 -1.93 13.07 21.53
N ARG A 192 -1.93 11.74 21.46
CA ARG A 192 -1.32 10.85 22.45
C ARG A 192 -0.02 10.26 21.90
N ASP A 193 0.93 10.01 22.80
CA ASP A 193 2.20 9.39 22.46
C ASP A 193 2.08 7.86 22.56
N TYR A 194 2.41 7.18 21.46
CA TYR A 194 2.37 5.73 21.37
C TYR A 194 3.35 5.21 20.32
N LEU A 195 3.70 3.93 20.47
CA LEU A 195 4.37 3.13 19.46
C LEU A 195 3.56 1.87 19.23
N LEU A 196 3.24 1.56 17.98
CA LEU A 196 2.67 0.29 17.56
C LEU A 196 3.64 -0.34 16.57
N ALA A 197 3.98 -1.61 16.76
CA ALA A 197 4.86 -2.37 15.89
C ALA A 197 4.23 -3.73 15.56
N VAL A 198 4.08 -4.00 14.26
CA VAL A 198 3.75 -5.32 13.72
C VAL A 198 5.04 -5.90 13.17
N ILE A 199 5.64 -6.85 13.88
CA ILE A 199 6.95 -7.44 13.55
C ILE A 199 6.71 -8.86 13.04
N SER A 200 7.16 -9.15 11.83
CA SER A 200 6.91 -10.41 11.13
C SER A 200 8.22 -11.05 10.69
N ARG A 201 8.52 -12.23 11.23
CA ARG A 201 9.66 -13.07 10.84
C ARG A 201 9.20 -14.15 9.86
N PRO A 202 9.89 -14.37 8.73
CA PRO A 202 9.60 -15.51 7.87
C PRO A 202 9.90 -16.81 8.62
N VAL A 203 8.96 -17.76 8.56
CA VAL A 203 9.16 -19.11 9.13
C VAL A 203 10.06 -19.91 8.19
N SER A 204 11.07 -20.60 8.71
CA SER A 204 11.99 -21.38 7.87
C SER A 204 11.30 -22.60 7.23
N GLU A 205 11.87 -23.14 6.16
CA GLU A 205 11.32 -24.34 5.51
C GLU A 205 11.33 -25.56 6.44
N GLU A 206 12.36 -25.69 7.29
CA GLU A 206 12.42 -26.75 8.29
C GLU A 206 11.34 -26.60 9.36
N GLU A 207 11.13 -25.37 9.86
CA GLU A 207 10.08 -25.03 10.83
C GLU A 207 8.69 -25.31 10.24
N LYS A 208 8.47 -24.94 8.97
CA LYS A 208 7.25 -25.22 8.19
C LYS A 208 6.98 -26.72 8.10
N GLN A 209 7.95 -27.52 7.67
CA GLN A 209 7.77 -28.96 7.51
C GLN A 209 7.52 -29.67 8.85
N SER A 210 8.28 -29.30 9.89
CA SER A 210 8.12 -29.85 11.23
C SER A 210 6.74 -29.54 11.81
N SER A 211 6.31 -28.27 11.73
CA SER A 211 5.03 -27.82 12.26
C SER A 211 3.85 -28.45 11.50
N PHE A 212 3.95 -28.61 10.17
CA PHE A 212 2.93 -29.28 9.36
C PHE A 212 2.77 -30.75 9.75
N ASN A 213 3.87 -31.50 9.84
CA ASN A 213 3.83 -32.89 10.26
C ASN A 213 3.23 -33.04 11.66
N ARG A 214 3.58 -32.14 12.58
CA ARG A 214 3.04 -32.12 13.93
C ARG A 214 1.54 -31.84 13.96
N LEU A 215 1.08 -30.90 13.14
CA LEU A 215 -0.33 -30.53 13.02
C LEU A 215 -1.18 -31.68 12.48
N VAL A 216 -0.70 -32.38 11.44
CA VAL A 216 -1.35 -33.58 10.89
C VAL A 216 -1.46 -34.69 11.95
N GLN A 217 -0.38 -34.96 12.69
CA GLN A 217 -0.41 -35.93 13.80
C GLN A 217 -1.37 -35.52 14.92
N LEU A 218 -1.47 -34.23 15.21
CA LEU A 218 -2.38 -33.71 16.23
C LEU A 218 -3.84 -33.88 15.78
N ARG A 219 -4.15 -33.53 14.52
CA ARG A 219 -5.48 -33.78 13.93
C ARG A 219 -5.85 -35.26 13.96
N ASP A 220 -4.96 -36.16 13.55
CA ASP A 220 -5.27 -37.60 13.52
C ASP A 220 -5.56 -38.14 14.93
N ARG A 221 -4.83 -37.67 15.95
CA ARG A 221 -5.10 -37.98 17.35
C ARG A 221 -6.45 -37.43 17.81
N LEU A 222 -6.78 -36.19 17.47
CA LEU A 222 -8.07 -35.59 17.79
C LEU A 222 -9.22 -36.32 17.09
N HIS A 223 -9.06 -36.75 15.84
CA HIS A 223 -10.05 -37.51 15.11
C HIS A 223 -10.41 -38.82 15.82
N VAL A 224 -9.39 -39.57 16.27
CA VAL A 224 -9.57 -40.80 17.06
C VAL A 224 -10.26 -40.53 18.40
N LEU A 225 -10.00 -39.38 19.02
CA LEU A 225 -10.65 -38.97 20.27
C LEU A 225 -12.07 -38.41 20.05
N SER A 226 -12.38 -37.98 18.82
CA SER A 226 -13.64 -37.32 18.48
C SER A 226 -14.80 -38.31 18.33
N LYS A 227 -14.57 -39.47 17.72
CA LYS A 227 -15.58 -40.48 17.39
C LYS A 227 -15.06 -41.86 17.72
N GLN A 228 -15.79 -42.57 18.58
CA GLN A 228 -15.46 -43.94 18.94
C GLN A 228 -16.72 -44.81 18.97
N THR A 229 -16.58 -46.04 18.47
CA THR A 229 -17.59 -47.09 18.64
C THR A 229 -17.19 -47.90 19.86
N ILE A 230 -17.98 -47.80 20.94
CA ILE A 230 -17.80 -48.64 22.13
C ILE A 230 -18.69 -49.86 21.95
N GLY A 231 -18.06 -51.02 21.80
CA GLY A 231 -18.73 -52.32 21.77
C GLY A 231 -18.48 -53.05 23.08
N GLU A 232 -19.56 -53.42 23.77
CA GLU A 232 -19.50 -54.36 24.88
C GLU A 232 -20.11 -55.69 24.42
N GLN A 233 -19.33 -56.76 24.52
CA GLN A 233 -19.72 -58.08 24.07
C GLN A 233 -19.59 -59.07 25.24
N GLU A 234 -20.71 -59.66 25.62
CA GLU A 234 -20.74 -60.82 26.52
C GLU A 234 -21.07 -62.06 25.69
N GLY A 235 -20.19 -63.06 25.77
CA GLY A 235 -20.35 -64.34 25.10
C GLY A 235 -20.26 -65.48 26.11
N PHE A 236 -21.27 -66.35 26.12
CA PHE A 236 -21.20 -67.65 26.77
C PHE A 236 -21.17 -68.74 25.70
N GLY A 237 -20.15 -69.59 25.74
CA GLY A 237 -19.99 -70.71 24.83
C GLY A 237 -19.63 -71.96 25.62
N GLU A 238 -20.44 -73.00 25.48
CA GLU A 238 -20.17 -74.33 26.03
C GLU A 238 -20.07 -75.33 24.85
N ALA A 239 -18.95 -76.04 24.79
CA ALA A 239 -18.68 -77.01 23.74
C ALA A 239 -18.34 -78.35 24.38
N VAL A 240 -19.15 -79.37 24.08
CA VAL A 240 -18.89 -80.75 24.51
C VAL A 240 -18.52 -81.59 23.30
N SER A 241 -17.34 -82.20 23.38
CA SER A 241 -16.77 -83.07 22.35
C SER A 241 -16.48 -84.43 22.98
N GLN A 242 -17.02 -85.50 22.42
CA GLN A 242 -16.60 -86.87 22.71
C GLN A 242 -16.06 -87.52 21.44
N ALA A 243 -14.82 -88.02 21.53
CA ALA A 243 -14.17 -88.75 20.47
C ALA A 243 -13.68 -90.10 21.03
N GLU A 244 -14.21 -91.21 20.51
CA GLU A 244 -13.69 -92.54 20.77
C GLU A 244 -12.82 -92.99 19.60
N THR A 245 -11.55 -93.26 19.88
CA THR A 245 -10.60 -93.81 18.91
C THR A 245 -10.03 -95.10 19.46
N SER A 246 -10.17 -96.21 18.71
CA SER A 246 -9.52 -97.48 19.01
C SER A 246 -8.46 -97.77 17.95
N THR A 247 -7.24 -98.03 18.40
CA THR A 247 -6.11 -98.40 17.54
C THR A 247 -5.46 -99.65 18.11
N THR A 248 -5.40 -100.73 17.33
CA THR A 248 -4.67 -101.95 17.70
C THR A 248 -3.60 -102.22 16.64
N GLY A 249 -2.34 -102.32 17.07
CA GLY A 249 -1.20 -102.58 16.21
C GLY A 249 -0.25 -103.58 16.86
N SER A 250 0.23 -104.54 16.08
CA SER A 250 1.16 -105.59 16.54
C SER A 250 2.37 -105.63 15.61
N ALA A 251 3.57 -105.51 16.17
CA ALA A 251 4.85 -105.60 15.45
C ALA A 251 5.68 -106.78 16.00
N ARG A 252 6.24 -107.60 15.10
CA ARG A 252 7.22 -108.66 15.42
C ARG A 252 8.40 -108.55 14.45
N SER A 253 9.60 -108.38 14.98
CA SER A 253 10.88 -108.37 14.25
C SER A 253 11.77 -109.54 14.70
N SER A 254 12.61 -110.06 13.80
CA SER A 254 13.37 -111.32 13.97
C SER A 254 14.88 -111.16 13.67
N GLY A 255 15.73 -112.02 14.25
CA GLY A 255 17.15 -112.21 13.88
C GLY A 255 17.99 -112.89 14.98
N ASN A 256 18.65 -114.02 14.66
CA ASN A 256 19.39 -114.90 15.59
C ASN A 256 20.93 -114.80 15.34
N SER A 257 21.79 -115.42 16.18
CA SER A 257 23.23 -115.69 15.89
C SER A 257 23.69 -117.01 16.52
N ILE A 258 24.70 -117.69 15.93
CA ILE A 258 25.16 -119.06 16.25
C ILE A 258 26.68 -119.09 16.50
N SER A 259 27.18 -119.92 17.45
CA SER A 259 28.48 -120.62 17.31
C SER A 259 28.60 -121.96 18.10
N ALA A 260 29.24 -122.94 17.45
CA ALA A 260 29.79 -124.27 17.87
C ALA A 260 28.83 -125.38 18.40
N PHE A 261 28.66 -126.56 17.78
CA PHE A 261 29.37 -127.28 16.70
C PHE A 261 28.42 -127.69 15.54
N PHE A 262 28.81 -127.31 14.32
CA PHE A 262 28.31 -127.66 12.97
C PHE A 262 26.92 -127.13 12.49
N CYS A 263 26.99 -126.11 11.63
CA CYS A 263 26.03 -125.56 10.64
C CYS A 263 24.97 -124.52 11.11
N SER A 264 25.01 -123.34 10.47
CA SER A 264 24.25 -122.10 10.77
C SER A 264 23.31 -121.70 9.63
N HIS A 265 22.16 -121.03 9.91
CA HIS A 265 21.41 -120.14 8.98
C HIS A 265 20.46 -119.18 9.75
N ASN A 266 20.35 -117.91 9.33
CA ASN A 266 19.42 -116.89 9.87
C ASN A 266 18.71 -116.09 8.78
N ARG A 267 17.42 -115.80 8.97
CA ARG A 267 16.59 -115.02 8.03
C ARG A 267 15.50 -114.26 8.79
N SER A 268 15.32 -112.98 8.51
CA SER A 268 14.27 -112.13 9.10
C SER A 268 13.48 -111.35 8.04
N LYS A 269 12.18 -111.14 8.29
CA LYS A 269 11.22 -110.42 7.44
C LYS A 269 10.15 -109.75 8.32
N SER A 270 9.73 -108.52 7.99
CA SER A 270 8.64 -107.80 8.68
C SER A 270 7.67 -107.13 7.70
N GLU A 271 6.37 -107.23 7.93
CA GLU A 271 5.28 -106.52 7.22
C GLU A 271 4.35 -105.87 8.25
N THR A 272 3.79 -104.69 7.93
CA THR A 272 2.83 -103.96 8.79
C THR A 272 1.69 -103.43 7.92
N GLU A 273 0.44 -103.60 8.37
CA GLU A 273 -0.76 -103.05 7.72
C GLU A 273 -1.66 -102.39 8.78
N SER A 274 -2.22 -101.21 8.49
CA SER A 274 -3.06 -100.43 9.43
C SER A 274 -4.31 -99.88 8.75
N LYS A 275 -5.48 -99.98 9.41
CA LYS A 275 -6.75 -99.33 8.99
C LYS A 275 -7.40 -98.61 10.17
N SER A 276 -7.93 -97.41 9.95
CA SER A 276 -8.73 -96.66 10.94
C SER A 276 -10.08 -96.22 10.36
N LYS A 277 -11.09 -96.09 11.24
CA LYS A 277 -12.39 -95.45 10.98
C LYS A 277 -12.82 -94.70 12.25
N GLY A 278 -13.30 -93.46 12.10
CA GLY A 278 -13.85 -92.65 13.18
C GLY A 278 -15.17 -91.98 12.80
N LYS A 279 -16.00 -91.66 13.79
CA LYS A 279 -17.24 -90.88 13.65
C LYS A 279 -17.31 -89.84 14.77
N THR A 280 -17.68 -88.59 14.44
CA THR A 280 -17.75 -87.47 15.37
C THR A 280 -19.14 -86.83 15.32
N GLU A 281 -19.76 -86.58 16.47
CA GLU A 281 -20.98 -85.78 16.59
C GLU A 281 -20.72 -84.64 17.59
N SER A 282 -21.04 -83.40 17.21
CA SER A 282 -20.72 -82.19 17.97
C SER A 282 -21.95 -81.30 18.12
N TYR A 283 -22.24 -80.88 19.35
CA TYR A 283 -23.29 -79.90 19.66
C TYR A 283 -22.64 -78.63 20.22
N SER A 284 -22.93 -77.48 19.61
CA SER A 284 -22.46 -76.17 20.06
C SER A 284 -23.62 -75.19 20.11
N GLU A 285 -23.87 -74.61 21.28
CA GLU A 285 -24.78 -73.48 21.44
C GLU A 285 -23.97 -72.23 21.81
N ASN A 286 -24.03 -71.21 20.96
CA ASN A 286 -23.41 -69.91 21.21
C ASN A 286 -24.52 -68.88 21.39
N ARG A 287 -24.52 -68.20 22.55
CA ARG A 287 -25.35 -67.01 22.78
C ARG A 287 -24.42 -65.84 23.04
N SER A 288 -24.44 -64.87 22.14
CA SER A 288 -23.71 -63.61 22.28
C SER A 288 -24.71 -62.46 22.33
N SER A 289 -24.56 -61.58 23.31
CA SER A 289 -25.18 -60.26 23.29
C SER A 289 -24.08 -59.23 23.07
N SER A 290 -24.29 -58.36 22.08
CA SER A 290 -23.39 -57.24 21.80
C SER A 290 -24.19 -55.95 21.79
N ILE A 291 -23.78 -54.98 22.59
CA ILE A 291 -24.27 -53.61 22.51
C ILE A 291 -23.14 -52.75 21.96
N SER A 292 -23.42 -52.04 20.87
CA SER A 292 -22.51 -51.07 20.29
C SER A 292 -23.18 -49.70 20.30
N PHE A 293 -22.55 -48.71 20.90
CA PHE A 293 -22.98 -47.33 20.80
C PHE A 293 -21.84 -46.44 20.34
N GLU A 294 -22.18 -45.39 19.59
CA GLU A 294 -21.22 -44.38 19.16
C GLU A 294 -21.17 -43.27 20.21
N GLN A 295 -19.96 -42.97 20.69
CA GLN A 295 -19.71 -41.84 21.57
C GLN A 295 -18.94 -40.77 20.78
N GLN A 296 -19.43 -39.53 20.83
CA GLN A 296 -18.79 -38.38 20.20
C GLN A 296 -18.33 -37.37 21.26
N ASN A 297 -17.06 -36.94 21.20
CA ASN A 297 -16.55 -35.88 22.05
C ASN A 297 -16.59 -34.54 21.30
N GLY A 298 -17.56 -33.68 21.65
CA GLY A 298 -17.74 -32.39 20.99
C GLY A 298 -16.52 -31.45 21.05
N TYR A 299 -15.74 -31.47 22.13
CA TYR A 299 -14.53 -30.66 22.24
C TYR A 299 -13.45 -31.12 21.27
N ALA A 300 -13.23 -32.44 21.16
CA ALA A 300 -12.28 -33.00 20.22
C ALA A 300 -12.69 -32.72 18.76
N VAL A 301 -13.99 -32.77 18.45
CA VAL A 301 -14.53 -32.41 17.12
C VAL A 301 -14.23 -30.94 16.78
N GLU A 302 -14.40 -30.01 17.72
CA GLU A 302 -14.09 -28.60 17.45
C GLU A 302 -12.57 -28.35 17.33
N LEU A 303 -11.75 -28.99 18.16
CA LEU A 303 -10.29 -28.91 18.03
C LEU A 303 -9.80 -29.51 16.70
N GLU A 304 -10.43 -30.60 16.24
CA GLU A 304 -10.14 -31.21 14.94
C GLU A 304 -10.42 -30.22 13.81
N LYS A 305 -11.58 -29.55 13.83
CA LYS A 305 -11.91 -28.49 12.86
C LYS A 305 -10.88 -27.35 12.87
N ILE A 306 -10.42 -26.93 14.05
CA ILE A 306 -9.37 -25.90 14.17
C ILE A 306 -8.06 -26.40 13.54
N ALA A 307 -7.68 -27.65 13.81
CA ALA A 307 -6.48 -28.24 13.23
C ALA A 307 -6.57 -28.31 11.69
N ASP A 308 -7.70 -28.73 11.13
CA ASP A 308 -7.94 -28.74 9.69
C ASP A 308 -7.82 -27.34 9.07
N GLN A 309 -8.36 -26.32 9.72
CA GLN A 309 -8.21 -24.93 9.25
C GLN A 309 -6.77 -24.46 9.27
N TYR A 310 -6.00 -24.77 10.31
CA TYR A 310 -4.57 -24.47 10.34
C TYR A 310 -3.82 -25.20 9.23
N ILE A 311 -4.18 -26.46 8.91
CA ILE A 311 -3.57 -27.23 7.82
C ILE A 311 -3.83 -26.54 6.48
N GLU A 312 -5.07 -26.19 6.18
CA GLU A 312 -5.44 -25.49 4.94
C GLU A 312 -4.69 -24.16 4.78
N ARG A 313 -4.65 -23.36 5.85
CA ARG A 313 -3.93 -22.08 5.88
C ARG A 313 -2.43 -22.27 5.71
N MET A 314 -1.85 -23.27 6.34
CA MET A 314 -0.42 -23.56 6.23
C MET A 314 -0.05 -24.00 4.80
N ILE A 315 -0.89 -24.81 4.15
CA ILE A 315 -0.72 -25.18 2.73
C ILE A 315 -0.74 -23.93 1.83
N GLN A 316 -1.65 -22.98 2.07
CA GLN A 316 -1.66 -21.69 1.37
C GLN A 316 -0.41 -20.85 1.67
N GLY A 317 0.08 -20.89 2.92
CA GLY A 317 1.30 -20.21 3.34
C GLY A 317 2.57 -20.78 2.71
N PHE A 318 2.59 -22.05 2.31
CA PHE A 318 3.76 -22.64 1.64
C PHE A 318 4.01 -22.05 0.25
N SER A 319 2.96 -21.65 -0.47
CA SER A 319 3.10 -21.01 -1.78
C SER A 319 3.23 -19.49 -1.70
N SER A 320 2.55 -18.85 -0.73
CA SER A 320 2.45 -17.39 -0.64
C SER A 320 3.38 -16.74 0.39
N GLY A 321 4.00 -17.53 1.28
CA GLY A 321 4.80 -17.08 2.42
C GLY A 321 4.05 -17.26 3.74
N TYR A 322 4.78 -17.71 4.77
CA TYR A 322 4.27 -17.99 6.12
C TYR A 322 5.12 -17.26 7.16
N TRP A 323 4.47 -16.60 8.11
CA TRP A 323 5.09 -15.61 8.99
C TRP A 323 4.75 -15.84 10.44
N GLU A 324 5.76 -15.74 11.29
CA GLU A 324 5.62 -15.57 12.74
C GLU A 324 5.48 -14.07 13.03
N THR A 325 4.28 -13.63 13.40
CA THR A 325 3.96 -12.19 13.57
C THR A 325 3.67 -11.84 15.02
N SER A 326 4.33 -10.79 15.52
CA SER A 326 4.13 -10.22 16.85
C SER A 326 3.58 -8.80 16.72
N ILE A 327 2.40 -8.56 17.28
CA ILE A 327 1.77 -7.23 17.32
C ILE A 327 1.94 -6.70 18.72
N THR A 328 2.85 -5.75 18.89
CA THR A 328 3.19 -5.16 20.20
C THR A 328 3.10 -3.65 20.14
N PHE A 329 2.82 -3.04 21.29
CA PHE A 329 2.73 -1.59 21.38
C PHE A 329 3.17 -1.10 22.76
N ALA A 330 3.51 0.18 22.81
CA ALA A 330 3.94 0.89 24.00
C ALA A 330 3.27 2.27 24.07
N THR A 331 2.89 2.71 25.26
CA THR A 331 2.19 3.97 25.54
C THR A 331 2.65 4.59 26.86
N GLN A 332 2.44 5.89 27.02
CA GLN A 332 2.80 6.59 28.26
C GLN A 332 1.82 6.35 29.41
N ASP A 333 0.53 6.14 29.09
CA ASP A 333 -0.55 6.01 30.05
C ASP A 333 -1.45 4.80 29.75
N LYS A 334 -2.03 4.23 30.80
CA LYS A 334 -2.89 3.04 30.71
C LYS A 334 -4.11 3.25 29.83
N ILE A 335 -4.70 4.45 29.80
CA ILE A 335 -5.90 4.73 28.99
C ILE A 335 -5.55 4.62 27.50
N SER A 336 -4.41 5.18 27.09
CA SER A 336 -3.90 5.04 25.72
C SER A 336 -3.64 3.56 25.37
N SER A 337 -3.08 2.79 26.31
CA SER A 337 -2.87 1.34 26.16
C SER A 337 -4.19 0.60 25.89
N ASP A 338 -5.22 0.87 26.70
CA ASP A 338 -6.54 0.24 26.58
C ASP A 338 -7.24 0.63 25.26
N ILE A 339 -7.17 1.90 24.86
CA ILE A 339 -7.73 2.40 23.58
C ILE A 339 -7.04 1.73 22.39
N LEU A 340 -5.70 1.68 22.38
CA LEU A 340 -4.92 1.09 21.29
C LEU A 340 -5.27 -0.39 21.14
N ALA A 341 -5.17 -1.16 22.23
CA ALA A 341 -5.49 -2.58 22.22
C ALA A 341 -6.94 -2.84 21.80
N GLY A 342 -7.90 -2.11 22.37
CA GLY A 342 -9.32 -2.29 22.05
C GLY A 342 -9.64 -1.96 20.58
N THR A 343 -9.09 -0.86 20.06
CA THR A 343 -9.32 -0.46 18.65
C THR A 343 -8.67 -1.45 17.69
N PHE A 344 -7.42 -1.84 17.95
CA PHE A 344 -6.69 -2.77 17.08
C PHE A 344 -7.32 -4.17 17.10
N ALA A 345 -7.66 -4.69 18.29
CA ALA A 345 -8.34 -5.97 18.41
C ALA A 345 -9.75 -5.94 17.79
N GLY A 346 -10.45 -4.81 17.84
CA GLY A 346 -11.74 -4.61 17.17
C GLY A 346 -11.63 -4.55 15.64
N GLU A 347 -10.48 -4.16 15.09
CA GLU A 347 -10.22 -4.27 13.65
C GLU A 347 -9.89 -5.70 13.22
N LEU A 348 -9.17 -6.46 14.06
CA LEU A 348 -8.93 -7.89 13.85
C LEU A 348 -10.21 -8.73 14.03
N SER A 349 -11.03 -8.40 15.01
CA SER A 349 -12.21 -9.17 15.42
C SER A 349 -13.43 -8.72 14.63
N LYS A 350 -13.65 -9.28 13.43
CA LYS A 350 -14.94 -9.14 12.72
C LYS A 350 -15.74 -10.45 12.81
N PRO A 351 -17.08 -10.40 12.73
CA PRO A 351 -17.92 -11.58 12.92
C PRO A 351 -17.67 -12.62 11.82
N ASN A 352 -17.13 -13.78 12.19
CA ASN A 352 -17.03 -14.94 11.30
C ASN A 352 -17.10 -16.22 12.14
N GLY A 353 -18.02 -17.12 11.80
CA GLY A 353 -18.20 -18.40 12.50
C GLY A 353 -17.15 -19.45 12.18
N LYS A 354 -16.23 -19.17 11.24
CA LYS A 354 -15.21 -20.13 10.79
C LYS A 354 -13.87 -19.95 11.51
N LEU A 355 -13.44 -18.73 11.82
CA LEU A 355 -12.10 -18.50 12.37
C LEU A 355 -12.09 -18.64 13.90
N LEU A 356 -11.49 -19.72 14.39
CA LEU A 356 -11.15 -19.90 15.81
C LEU A 356 -9.62 -20.01 15.92
N PRO A 357 -8.99 -19.47 16.97
CA PRO A 357 -9.56 -18.76 18.11
C PRO A 357 -9.68 -17.23 17.91
N PRO A 358 -10.48 -16.54 18.73
CA PRO A 358 -10.59 -15.08 18.68
C PRO A 358 -9.28 -14.39 19.08
N PRO A 359 -9.06 -13.15 18.60
CA PRO A 359 -7.94 -12.35 19.06
C PRO A 359 -7.94 -12.17 20.58
N ARG A 360 -6.75 -12.14 21.19
CA ARG A 360 -6.55 -11.87 22.62
C ARG A 360 -5.64 -10.66 22.82
N ILE A 361 -5.89 -9.98 23.92
CA ILE A 361 -5.15 -8.79 24.35
C ILE A 361 -4.48 -9.12 25.67
N TYR A 362 -3.20 -8.82 25.76
CA TYR A 362 -2.42 -8.87 27.00
C TYR A 362 -1.82 -7.49 27.24
N LEU A 363 -2.02 -6.95 28.44
CA LEU A 363 -1.57 -5.62 28.83
C LEU A 363 -0.77 -5.72 30.12
N ASP A 364 0.34 -5.01 30.20
CA ASP A 364 1.12 -4.89 31.43
C ASP A 364 1.95 -3.59 31.48
N SER A 365 2.54 -3.30 32.64
CA SER A 365 3.58 -2.29 32.75
C SER A 365 4.88 -2.78 32.11
N LEU A 366 5.53 -1.89 31.35
CA LEU A 366 6.76 -2.21 30.64
C LEU A 366 7.98 -2.31 31.57
N GLU A 367 7.93 -1.75 32.79
CA GLU A 367 9.04 -1.72 33.76
C GLU A 367 10.38 -1.40 33.09
N ASP A 368 11.28 -2.39 32.93
CA ASP A 368 12.60 -2.25 32.29
C ASP A 368 12.61 -2.62 30.79
N LYS A 369 11.53 -3.18 30.27
CA LYS A 369 11.39 -3.60 28.87
C LYS A 369 10.96 -2.43 27.99
N VAL A 370 11.41 -2.43 26.73
CA VAL A 370 11.05 -1.39 25.75
C VAL A 370 9.75 -1.74 25.02
N LEU A 371 9.58 -3.02 24.66
CA LEU A 371 8.40 -3.62 24.06
C LEU A 371 8.33 -5.08 24.51
N PHE A 372 7.15 -5.68 24.42
CA PHE A 372 6.98 -7.11 24.69
C PHE A 372 7.22 -7.92 23.42
N ILE A 373 8.29 -8.70 23.39
CA ILE A 373 8.65 -9.57 22.25
C ILE A 373 8.53 -11.03 22.67
N PRO A 374 7.69 -11.86 22.01
CA PRO A 374 7.54 -13.26 22.36
C PRO A 374 8.87 -14.02 22.28
N LYS A 375 9.17 -14.82 23.30
CA LYS A 375 10.32 -15.74 23.30
C LYS A 375 9.89 -17.14 22.88
N ALA A 376 10.85 -17.96 22.45
CA ALA A 376 10.59 -19.35 22.15
C ALA A 376 10.28 -20.13 23.44
N SER A 377 9.11 -20.77 23.49
CA SER A 377 8.72 -21.71 24.53
C SER A 377 9.26 -23.09 24.20
N SER A 378 10.01 -23.68 25.12
CA SER A 378 10.54 -25.04 24.97
C SER A 378 9.45 -26.13 24.97
N SER A 379 8.20 -25.80 25.35
CA SER A 379 7.14 -26.80 25.54
C SER A 379 6.22 -27.00 24.33
N ASN A 380 6.22 -26.10 23.33
CA ASN A 380 5.36 -26.21 22.15
C ASN A 380 6.20 -26.27 20.87
N SER A 381 6.22 -27.43 20.22
CA SER A 381 6.94 -27.63 18.95
C SER A 381 6.16 -27.17 17.72
N LEU A 382 4.84 -27.02 17.82
CA LEU A 382 3.97 -26.62 16.71
C LEU A 382 4.00 -25.10 16.51
N PHE A 383 3.91 -24.35 17.61
CA PHE A 383 4.00 -22.90 17.63
C PHE A 383 5.06 -22.50 18.67
N PRO A 384 6.35 -22.42 18.28
CA PRO A 384 7.45 -22.13 19.19
C PRO A 384 7.24 -20.87 20.03
N LYS A 385 6.57 -19.84 19.51
CA LYS A 385 6.25 -18.62 20.24
C LYS A 385 4.76 -18.54 20.55
N SER A 386 4.40 -18.75 21.82
CA SER A 386 3.02 -18.82 22.30
C SER A 386 2.21 -17.54 22.10
N LEU A 387 2.87 -16.38 22.10
CA LEU A 387 2.26 -15.05 21.92
C LEU A 387 2.44 -14.49 20.50
N ALA A 388 2.94 -15.29 19.55
CA ALA A 388 3.02 -14.91 18.14
C ALA A 388 1.83 -15.49 17.36
N SER A 389 1.41 -14.78 16.32
CA SER A 389 0.38 -15.23 15.37
C SER A 389 1.05 -15.74 14.11
N TYR A 390 0.76 -16.99 13.74
CA TYR A 390 1.28 -17.60 12.52
C TYR A 390 0.28 -17.38 11.36
N ILE A 391 0.69 -16.57 10.39
CA ILE A 391 -0.20 -16.03 9.34
C ILE A 391 0.43 -16.08 7.95
N THR A 392 -0.41 -16.14 6.92
CA THR A 392 0.03 -16.11 5.51
C THR A 392 0.39 -14.69 5.08
N SER A 393 1.13 -14.52 3.97
CA SER A 393 1.43 -13.18 3.43
C SER A 393 0.17 -12.39 3.05
N GLU A 394 -0.89 -13.07 2.60
CA GLU A 394 -2.18 -12.44 2.27
C GLU A 394 -2.89 -11.93 3.54
N GLU A 395 -2.89 -12.72 4.61
CA GLU A 395 -3.44 -12.30 5.90
C GLU A 395 -2.60 -11.17 6.51
N LEU A 396 -1.28 -11.29 6.48
CA LEU A 396 -0.34 -10.30 7.01
C LEU A 396 -0.47 -8.96 6.29
N SER A 397 -0.69 -8.95 4.96
CA SER A 397 -0.82 -7.70 4.21
C SER A 397 -2.01 -6.85 4.66
N LEU A 398 -3.06 -7.45 5.22
CA LEU A 398 -4.19 -6.70 5.78
C LEU A 398 -3.83 -5.98 7.08
N VAL A 399 -2.96 -6.57 7.91
CA VAL A 399 -2.67 -6.08 9.27
C VAL A 399 -1.41 -5.21 9.32
N SER A 400 -0.49 -5.45 8.41
CA SER A 400 0.83 -4.80 8.37
C SER A 400 1.04 -3.89 7.15
N SER A 401 0.00 -3.62 6.37
CA SER A 401 0.08 -2.57 5.36
C SER A 401 0.09 -1.17 5.99
N PRO A 402 0.76 -0.19 5.33
CA PRO A 402 0.66 1.20 5.71
C PRO A 402 -0.79 1.70 5.76
N PRO A 403 -1.07 2.81 6.48
CA PRO A 403 -2.40 3.39 6.51
C PRO A 403 -2.99 3.58 5.10
N VAL A 404 -4.26 3.21 4.95
CA VAL A 404 -4.99 3.27 3.68
C VAL A 404 -5.76 4.58 3.49
N GLU A 405 -5.63 5.49 4.46
CA GLU A 405 -6.11 6.87 4.43
C GLU A 405 -4.98 7.83 4.85
N SER A 406 -5.02 9.07 4.39
CA SER A 406 -4.10 10.10 4.86
C SER A 406 -4.32 10.41 6.34
N ILE A 407 -3.23 10.45 7.11
CA ILE A 407 -3.20 10.82 8.54
C ILE A 407 -2.11 11.88 8.76
N PRO A 408 -2.10 12.64 9.87
CA PRO A 408 -1.08 13.66 10.10
C PRO A 408 0.35 13.08 10.02
N GLY A 409 1.13 13.51 9.03
CA GLY A 409 2.50 13.00 8.79
C GLY A 409 2.61 11.83 7.81
N TYR A 410 1.50 11.35 7.24
CA TYR A 410 1.48 10.35 6.16
C TYR A 410 0.39 10.70 5.13
N GLU A 411 0.80 10.97 3.88
CA GLU A 411 -0.11 11.43 2.83
C GLU A 411 -0.31 10.40 1.71
N ILE A 412 -1.56 10.18 1.30
CA ILE A 412 -1.85 9.46 0.05
C ILE A 412 -2.06 10.48 -1.07
N GLN A 413 -1.13 10.52 -2.02
CA GLN A 413 -1.16 11.45 -3.14
C GLN A 413 -1.68 10.78 -4.41
N LYS A 414 -2.64 11.41 -5.08
CA LYS A 414 -3.13 10.96 -6.40
C LYS A 414 -2.32 11.61 -7.51
N MET A 415 -1.71 10.80 -8.38
CA MET A 415 -0.95 11.29 -9.53
C MET A 415 -1.48 10.68 -10.83
N PRO A 416 -1.61 11.47 -11.92
CA PRO A 416 -1.97 10.92 -13.22
C PRO A 416 -0.83 10.06 -13.76
N THR A 417 -1.18 8.97 -14.45
CA THR A 417 -0.22 8.15 -15.18
C THR A 417 0.27 8.93 -16.40
N LEU A 418 1.56 9.24 -16.46
CA LEU A 418 2.18 9.92 -17.59
C LEU A 418 2.88 8.90 -18.49
N ALA A 419 2.93 9.17 -19.79
CA ALA A 419 3.62 8.29 -20.74
C ALA A 419 5.14 8.30 -20.48
N LEU A 420 5.74 7.11 -20.34
CA LEU A 420 7.19 6.93 -20.19
C LEU A 420 7.93 6.90 -21.53
N SER A 421 7.22 6.98 -22.66
CA SER A 421 7.75 6.83 -24.02
C SER A 421 8.46 8.07 -24.58
N ASP A 422 8.27 9.25 -23.97
CA ASP A 422 8.80 10.52 -24.47
C ASP A 422 10.26 10.73 -24.04
N ILE A 423 11.13 9.83 -24.47
CA ILE A 423 12.58 9.95 -24.29
C ILE A 423 13.13 10.76 -25.47
N GLY A 424 13.14 12.08 -25.31
CA GLY A 424 13.71 13.01 -26.29
C GLY A 424 15.23 12.83 -26.48
N SER A 425 15.77 13.50 -27.50
CA SER A 425 17.19 13.41 -27.86
C SER A 425 18.08 14.27 -26.93
N LYS A 426 19.32 13.83 -26.64
CA LYS A 426 20.27 14.54 -25.76
C LYS A 426 20.61 15.98 -26.22
N SER A 427 20.30 16.34 -27.47
CA SER A 427 20.50 17.69 -28.03
C SER A 427 19.43 18.70 -27.63
N GLU A 428 18.33 18.27 -27.01
CA GLU A 428 17.19 19.14 -26.68
C GLU A 428 17.28 19.77 -25.28
N MET A 429 16.35 20.68 -24.98
CA MET A 429 16.28 21.36 -23.69
C MET A 429 15.84 20.41 -22.59
N ILE A 430 16.59 20.32 -21.48
CA ILE A 430 16.20 19.47 -20.34
C ILE A 430 15.17 20.24 -19.50
N LEU A 431 13.94 19.73 -19.46
CA LEU A 431 12.87 20.30 -18.64
C LEU A 431 12.83 19.68 -17.24
N GLY A 432 13.13 18.39 -17.13
CA GLY A 432 13.02 17.66 -15.87
C GLY A 432 13.50 16.21 -15.93
N SER A 433 13.05 15.40 -14.98
CA SER A 433 13.29 13.95 -14.95
C SER A 433 11.97 13.22 -15.11
N ILE A 434 11.99 12.07 -15.79
CA ILE A 434 10.82 11.20 -15.86
C ILE A 434 10.71 10.47 -14.51
N THR A 435 9.51 10.46 -13.95
CA THR A 435 9.20 9.73 -12.72
C THR A 435 8.21 8.63 -13.03
N ASP A 436 8.52 7.41 -12.59
CA ASP A 436 7.52 6.34 -12.53
C ASP A 436 7.00 6.28 -11.11
N HIS A 437 5.68 6.39 -10.93
CA HIS A 437 5.07 6.24 -9.61
C HIS A 437 5.66 7.16 -8.51
N GLY A 438 6.11 8.36 -8.87
CA GLY A 438 6.74 9.32 -7.95
C GLY A 438 8.26 9.16 -7.78
N ASN A 439 8.83 8.05 -8.25
CA ASN A 439 10.26 7.76 -8.21
C ASN A 439 10.96 8.21 -9.50
N PRO A 440 11.99 9.08 -9.43
CA PRO A 440 12.77 9.43 -10.60
C PRO A 440 13.48 8.21 -11.20
N ILE A 441 13.26 7.95 -12.49
CA ILE A 441 13.97 6.91 -13.21
C ILE A 441 15.40 7.39 -13.47
N ARG A 442 16.40 6.61 -13.06
CA ARG A 442 17.81 6.96 -13.26
C ARG A 442 18.10 7.17 -14.75
N ASP A 443 18.94 8.16 -15.03
CA ASP A 443 19.41 8.52 -16.38
C ASP A 443 18.34 8.87 -17.42
N THR A 444 17.08 9.01 -16.98
CA THR A 444 15.95 9.34 -17.86
C THR A 444 15.49 10.77 -17.61
N LYS A 445 15.60 11.61 -18.64
CA LYS A 445 15.25 13.03 -18.58
C LYS A 445 14.08 13.33 -19.50
N LEU A 446 13.29 14.32 -19.09
CA LEU A 446 12.26 14.90 -19.92
C LEU A 446 12.88 16.05 -20.71
N TYR A 447 12.74 15.98 -22.03
CA TYR A 447 13.23 16.98 -22.95
C TYR A 447 12.09 17.78 -23.57
N LEU A 448 12.37 19.03 -23.93
CA LEU A 448 11.47 19.89 -24.66
C LEU A 448 12.17 20.35 -25.94
N SER A 449 11.64 19.97 -27.10
CA SER A 449 12.20 20.35 -28.39
C SER A 449 11.68 21.72 -28.84
N LYS A 450 12.40 22.37 -29.76
CA LYS A 450 11.91 23.59 -30.44
C LYS A 450 10.63 23.33 -31.22
N SER A 451 10.52 22.15 -31.83
CA SER A 451 9.32 21.80 -32.59
C SER A 451 8.08 21.71 -31.70
N ASP A 452 8.26 21.35 -30.42
CA ASP A 452 7.19 21.39 -29.42
C ASP A 452 6.86 22.81 -28.97
N LEU A 453 7.86 23.66 -28.75
CA LEU A 453 7.63 25.06 -28.43
C LEU A 453 6.89 25.82 -29.55
N ASN A 454 7.12 25.46 -30.81
CA ASN A 454 6.40 26.00 -31.96
C ASN A 454 4.90 25.62 -31.98
N LYS A 455 4.49 24.59 -31.21
CA LYS A 455 3.07 24.21 -31.03
C LYS A 455 2.38 24.99 -29.90
N HIS A 456 3.08 25.97 -29.31
CA HIS A 456 2.70 26.71 -28.11
C HIS A 456 2.77 25.89 -26.81
N LEU A 457 3.14 26.57 -25.72
CA LEU A 457 3.26 25.97 -24.38
C LEU A 457 2.29 26.66 -23.42
N PHE A 458 1.44 25.87 -22.76
CA PHE A 458 0.58 26.35 -21.68
C PHE A 458 1.13 25.90 -20.32
N VAL A 459 1.51 26.87 -19.47
CA VAL A 459 2.07 26.61 -18.12
C VAL A 459 1.06 27.05 -17.06
N CYS A 460 0.46 26.09 -16.36
CA CYS A 460 -0.54 26.32 -15.32
C CYS A 460 -0.11 25.78 -13.94
N GLY A 461 -0.82 26.19 -12.88
CA GLY A 461 -0.53 25.78 -11.50
C GLY A 461 -0.80 26.87 -10.47
N LEU A 462 -0.88 26.51 -9.20
CA LEU A 462 -1.11 27.43 -8.09
C LEU A 462 0.06 28.39 -7.87
N THR A 463 -0.15 29.51 -7.16
CA THR A 463 0.97 30.39 -6.78
C THR A 463 1.97 29.62 -5.92
N GLY A 464 3.27 29.76 -6.21
CA GLY A 464 4.33 28.99 -5.54
C GLY A 464 4.67 27.65 -6.22
N SER A 465 3.90 27.19 -7.21
CA SER A 465 4.14 25.90 -7.89
C SER A 465 5.35 25.89 -8.85
N GLY A 466 6.13 26.97 -8.92
CA GLY A 466 7.32 27.05 -9.79
C GLY A 466 7.10 27.52 -11.23
N LYS A 467 5.89 27.95 -11.64
CA LYS A 467 5.60 28.41 -13.02
C LYS A 467 6.64 29.38 -13.60
N SER A 468 6.89 30.50 -12.92
CA SER A 468 7.85 31.52 -13.37
C SER A 468 9.27 30.94 -13.45
N THR A 469 9.63 30.03 -12.54
CA THR A 469 10.95 29.35 -12.54
C THR A 469 11.10 28.48 -13.78
N THR A 470 10.08 27.69 -14.11
CA THR A 470 10.08 26.83 -15.31
C THR A 470 10.20 27.66 -16.58
N VAL A 471 9.43 28.75 -16.72
CA VAL A 471 9.51 29.60 -17.91
C VAL A 471 10.88 30.29 -18.03
N LYS A 472 11.43 30.82 -16.93
CA LYS A 472 12.78 31.41 -16.92
C LYS A 472 13.86 30.42 -17.35
N HIS A 473 13.74 29.16 -16.92
CA HIS A 473 14.64 28.08 -17.35
C HIS A 473 14.56 27.85 -18.85
N ILE A 474 13.34 27.78 -19.40
CA ILE A 474 13.12 27.64 -20.85
C ILE A 474 13.74 28.82 -21.62
N LEU A 475 13.48 30.06 -21.19
CA LEU A 475 14.04 31.25 -21.85
C LEU A 475 15.58 31.27 -21.83
N LYS A 476 16.17 30.86 -20.71
CA LYS A 476 17.64 30.77 -20.57
C LYS A 476 18.24 29.79 -21.55
N ASP A 477 17.70 28.58 -21.64
CA ASP A 477 18.21 27.57 -22.55
C ASP A 477 18.03 27.99 -24.02
N LEU A 478 16.91 28.64 -24.39
CA LEU A 478 16.67 29.16 -25.74
C LEU A 478 17.68 30.24 -26.15
N VAL A 479 18.00 31.17 -25.25
CA VAL A 479 18.98 32.22 -25.53
C VAL A 479 20.39 31.64 -25.55
N GLN A 480 20.76 30.81 -24.57
CA GLN A 480 22.11 30.30 -24.43
C GLN A 480 22.51 29.32 -25.54
N LYS A 481 21.59 28.44 -25.98
CA LYS A 481 21.89 27.41 -26.98
C LYS A 481 21.62 27.87 -28.41
N GLU A 482 20.61 28.71 -28.62
CA GLU A 482 20.16 29.05 -29.98
C GLU A 482 20.15 30.56 -30.28
N GLY A 483 20.38 31.42 -29.29
CA GLY A 483 20.31 32.88 -29.48
C GLY A 483 18.90 33.39 -29.81
N THR A 484 17.85 32.67 -29.41
CA THR A 484 16.47 33.03 -29.77
C THR A 484 16.00 34.25 -28.96
N PRO A 485 15.59 35.36 -29.59
CA PRO A 485 15.06 36.52 -28.88
C PRO A 485 13.68 36.23 -28.27
N PHE A 486 13.35 36.90 -27.16
CA PHE A 486 12.06 36.76 -26.50
C PHE A 486 11.49 38.10 -26.02
N LEU A 487 10.17 38.13 -25.85
CA LEU A 487 9.43 39.21 -25.21
C LEU A 487 8.62 38.64 -24.04
N VAL A 488 8.83 39.17 -22.84
CA VAL A 488 8.01 38.83 -21.66
C VAL A 488 7.09 39.99 -21.33
N LEU A 489 5.78 39.73 -21.31
CA LEU A 489 4.77 40.66 -20.82
C LEU A 489 4.42 40.31 -19.38
N GLU A 490 4.92 41.11 -18.43
CA GLU A 490 4.69 40.91 -17.00
C GLU A 490 3.94 42.09 -16.38
N SER A 491 2.83 41.83 -15.71
CA SER A 491 1.97 42.87 -15.12
C SER A 491 2.43 43.35 -13.74
N ALA A 492 2.60 42.46 -12.76
CA ALA A 492 2.69 42.86 -11.35
C ALA A 492 3.93 42.36 -10.57
N LYS A 493 4.37 41.11 -10.77
CA LYS A 493 5.29 40.45 -9.82
C LYS A 493 6.77 40.82 -9.98
N ARG A 494 7.13 41.42 -11.12
CA ARG A 494 8.51 41.82 -11.47
C ARG A 494 9.53 40.66 -11.39
N ASP A 495 9.07 39.42 -11.48
CA ASP A 495 9.86 38.20 -11.34
C ASP A 495 10.95 38.13 -12.42
N TYR A 496 10.67 38.59 -13.64
CA TYR A 496 11.61 38.45 -14.77
C TYR A 496 12.73 39.49 -14.75
N ARG A 497 12.61 40.56 -13.95
CA ARG A 497 13.72 41.51 -13.75
C ARG A 497 14.95 40.84 -13.13
N GLN A 498 14.73 39.78 -12.35
CA GLN A 498 15.81 38.97 -11.75
C GLN A 498 16.71 38.31 -12.80
N LEU A 499 16.24 38.17 -14.06
CA LEU A 499 17.08 37.66 -15.14
C LEU A 499 18.31 38.52 -15.40
N LEU A 500 18.30 39.83 -15.07
CA LEU A 500 19.49 40.69 -15.16
C LEU A 500 20.67 40.21 -14.31
N ALA A 501 20.41 39.46 -13.24
CA ALA A 501 21.47 38.88 -12.41
C ALA A 501 22.14 37.68 -13.07
N ASN A 502 21.59 37.16 -14.17
CA ASN A 502 22.15 36.04 -14.91
C ASN A 502 23.11 36.54 -15.99
N GLU A 503 24.31 35.95 -16.07
CA GLU A 503 25.34 36.33 -17.05
C GLU A 503 24.86 36.25 -18.50
N VAL A 504 23.95 35.32 -18.83
CA VAL A 504 23.38 35.16 -20.18
C VAL A 504 22.57 36.39 -20.60
N PHE A 505 21.95 37.09 -19.65
CA PHE A 505 21.00 38.17 -19.91
C PHE A 505 21.50 39.56 -19.51
N LYS A 506 22.53 39.63 -18.67
CA LYS A 506 23.01 40.87 -18.03
C LYS A 506 23.22 42.02 -19.02
N ASP A 507 23.83 41.74 -20.17
CA ASP A 507 24.19 42.76 -21.16
C ASP A 507 23.20 42.86 -22.34
N ASN A 508 22.23 41.95 -22.42
CA ASN A 508 21.35 41.79 -23.58
C ASN A 508 19.84 41.79 -23.25
N LEU A 509 19.45 42.09 -22.00
CA LEU A 509 18.05 42.15 -21.57
C LEU A 509 17.57 43.59 -21.43
N ASN A 510 16.68 44.00 -22.33
CA ASN A 510 16.00 45.28 -22.24
C ASN A 510 14.80 45.19 -21.31
N ILE A 511 14.75 46.04 -20.29
CA ILE A 511 13.62 46.11 -19.36
C ILE A 511 12.91 47.44 -19.54
N PHE A 512 11.61 47.37 -19.85
CA PHE A 512 10.74 48.53 -19.92
C PHE A 512 9.75 48.50 -18.74
N THR A 513 9.51 49.66 -18.13
CA THR A 513 8.58 49.85 -17.02
C THR A 513 7.46 50.78 -17.48
N ILE A 514 6.39 50.19 -17.99
CA ILE A 514 5.17 50.92 -18.38
C ILE A 514 4.61 51.62 -17.13
N GLY A 515 4.33 52.92 -17.23
CA GLY A 515 3.76 53.71 -16.14
C GLY A 515 4.78 54.36 -15.19
N ASP A 516 6.08 54.11 -15.34
CA ASP A 516 7.13 54.83 -14.62
C ASP A 516 8.06 55.53 -15.62
N ALA A 517 7.92 56.85 -15.69
CA ALA A 517 8.70 57.69 -16.60
C ALA A 517 10.15 57.91 -16.15
N THR A 518 10.53 57.48 -14.94
CA THR A 518 11.80 57.87 -14.32
C THR A 518 12.93 56.85 -14.48
N VAL A 519 12.61 55.57 -14.74
CA VAL A 519 13.60 54.48 -14.74
C VAL A 519 13.91 53.98 -16.15
N SER A 520 12.93 53.36 -16.82
CA SER A 520 13.07 52.84 -18.19
C SER A 520 11.70 52.85 -18.86
N PRO A 521 11.22 54.02 -19.31
CA PRO A 521 9.90 54.11 -19.91
C PRO A 521 9.86 53.48 -21.29
N ILE A 522 8.68 53.02 -21.69
CA ILE A 522 8.34 52.75 -23.08
C ILE A 522 7.18 53.67 -23.47
N ARG A 523 7.37 54.44 -24.54
CA ARG A 523 6.34 55.30 -25.14
C ARG A 523 6.15 54.84 -26.57
N PHE A 524 4.93 54.48 -26.90
CA PHE A 524 4.55 54.17 -28.27
C PHE A 524 3.16 54.76 -28.54
N ASN A 525 2.97 55.28 -29.74
CA ASN A 525 1.67 55.77 -30.17
C ASN A 525 0.86 54.55 -30.69
N PRO A 526 -0.22 54.12 -30.02
CA PRO A 526 -1.01 52.99 -30.50
C PRO A 526 -1.72 53.28 -31.82
N PHE A 527 -1.89 54.56 -32.19
CA PHE A 527 -2.50 55.03 -33.44
C PHE A 527 -1.51 55.08 -34.62
N TYR A 528 -0.25 54.72 -34.38
CA TYR A 528 0.74 54.61 -35.43
C TYR A 528 0.50 53.36 -36.27
N ILE A 529 0.37 53.52 -37.58
CA ILE A 529 0.20 52.41 -38.52
C ILE A 529 1.58 51.94 -38.96
N GLN A 530 1.85 50.64 -38.83
CA GLN A 530 3.08 50.03 -39.31
C GLN A 530 3.07 49.91 -40.84
N GLU A 531 4.25 49.95 -41.46
CA GLU A 531 4.39 49.75 -42.91
C GLU A 531 3.73 48.44 -43.36
N GLY A 532 2.96 48.50 -44.44
CA GLY A 532 2.21 47.36 -44.98
C GLY A 532 0.86 47.07 -44.31
N VAL A 533 0.46 47.81 -43.27
CA VAL A 533 -0.85 47.66 -42.64
C VAL A 533 -1.84 48.68 -43.20
N HIS A 534 -3.01 48.21 -43.64
CA HIS A 534 -4.07 49.08 -44.14
C HIS A 534 -4.73 49.89 -42.99
N PRO A 535 -5.00 51.21 -43.16
CA PRO A 535 -5.56 52.05 -42.10
C PRO A 535 -6.86 51.52 -41.48
N LEU A 536 -7.80 51.01 -42.30
CA LEU A 536 -9.05 50.43 -41.80
C LEU A 536 -8.82 49.21 -40.89
N VAL A 537 -7.88 48.32 -41.26
CA VAL A 537 -7.56 47.14 -40.46
C VAL A 537 -6.96 47.55 -39.11
N HIS A 538 -6.10 48.57 -39.12
CA HIS A 538 -5.53 49.13 -37.89
C HIS A 538 -6.60 49.79 -37.01
N ILE A 539 -7.54 50.55 -37.59
CA ILE A 539 -8.68 51.14 -36.89
C ILE A 539 -9.56 50.05 -36.23
N ASP A 540 -9.79 48.93 -36.92
CA ASP A 540 -10.54 47.80 -36.36
C ASP A 540 -9.84 47.16 -35.16
N PHE A 541 -8.50 47.02 -35.20
CA PHE A 541 -7.73 46.57 -34.04
C PHE A 541 -7.82 47.55 -32.87
N LEU A 542 -7.72 48.86 -33.13
CA LEU A 542 -7.90 49.88 -32.09
C LEU A 542 -9.30 49.80 -31.47
N LYS A 543 -10.34 49.67 -32.30
CA LYS A 543 -11.72 49.49 -31.85
C LYS A 543 -11.85 48.25 -30.96
N ALA A 544 -11.26 47.11 -31.36
CA ALA A 544 -11.27 45.90 -30.55
C ALA A 544 -10.56 46.09 -29.20
N ILE A 545 -9.39 46.74 -29.20
CA ILE A 545 -8.63 47.06 -27.98
C ILE A 545 -9.45 47.96 -27.04
N PHE A 546 -10.07 49.03 -27.56
CA PHE A 546 -10.88 49.94 -26.76
C PHE A 546 -12.15 49.26 -26.21
N ASN A 547 -12.82 48.44 -27.01
CA ASN A 547 -13.99 47.67 -26.56
C ASN A 547 -13.64 46.61 -25.51
N ALA A 548 -12.44 46.01 -25.58
CA ALA A 548 -11.97 45.06 -24.57
C ALA A 548 -11.48 45.74 -23.30
N SER A 549 -10.84 46.90 -23.42
CA SER A 549 -10.24 47.64 -22.30
C SER A 549 -11.25 48.48 -21.52
N PHE A 550 -12.31 48.94 -22.19
CA PHE A 550 -13.35 49.76 -21.58
C PHE A 550 -14.70 49.04 -21.65
N SER A 551 -15.45 49.05 -20.54
CA SER A 551 -16.86 48.62 -20.52
C SER A 551 -17.75 49.62 -21.25
N LEU A 552 -17.61 49.69 -22.58
CA LEU A 552 -18.43 50.52 -23.46
C LEU A 552 -19.79 49.85 -23.66
N TYR A 553 -20.87 50.58 -23.42
CA TYR A 553 -22.24 50.09 -23.54
C TYR A 553 -23.09 50.99 -24.42
N GLY A 554 -24.20 50.46 -24.91
CA GLY A 554 -25.14 51.22 -25.77
C GLY A 554 -24.44 51.76 -27.03
N PRO A 555 -24.58 53.07 -27.36
CA PRO A 555 -24.03 53.64 -28.58
C PRO A 555 -22.52 53.95 -28.52
N MET A 556 -21.86 53.80 -27.35
CA MET A 556 -20.47 54.22 -27.16
C MET A 556 -19.47 53.57 -28.13
N PRO A 557 -19.51 52.25 -28.41
CA PRO A 557 -18.60 51.63 -29.37
C PRO A 557 -18.68 52.25 -30.76
N SER A 558 -19.90 52.52 -31.24
CA SER A 558 -20.13 53.14 -32.55
C SER A 558 -19.66 54.60 -32.60
N ILE A 559 -19.76 55.32 -31.48
CA ILE A 559 -19.23 56.68 -31.35
C ILE A 559 -17.71 56.66 -31.45
N VAL A 560 -17.05 55.79 -30.69
CA VAL A 560 -15.58 55.64 -30.70
C VAL A 560 -15.09 55.25 -32.09
N GLU A 561 -15.75 54.29 -32.74
CA GLU A 561 -15.45 53.87 -34.12
C GLU A 561 -15.51 55.03 -35.11
N LYS A 562 -16.62 55.80 -35.13
CA LYS A 562 -16.73 56.97 -36.02
C LYS A 562 -15.64 58.00 -35.75
N CYS A 563 -15.31 58.25 -34.48
CA CYS A 563 -14.26 59.19 -34.11
C CYS A 563 -12.88 58.67 -34.53
N LEU A 564 -12.62 57.36 -34.43
CA LEU A 564 -11.39 56.74 -34.95
C LEU A 564 -11.26 56.97 -36.46
N HIS A 565 -12.32 56.75 -37.26
CA HIS A 565 -12.25 57.08 -38.69
C HIS A 565 -11.95 58.57 -38.92
N ALA A 566 -12.64 59.45 -38.19
CA ALA A 566 -12.51 60.90 -38.36
C ALA A 566 -11.10 61.42 -38.07
N ILE A 567 -10.42 60.93 -37.02
CA ILE A 567 -9.07 61.41 -36.69
C ILE A 567 -8.02 61.02 -37.74
N TYR A 568 -8.14 59.86 -38.37
CA TYR A 568 -7.24 59.49 -39.48
C TYR A 568 -7.52 60.32 -40.73
N ILE A 569 -8.80 60.51 -41.09
CA ILE A 569 -9.19 61.37 -42.21
C ILE A 569 -8.66 62.80 -42.01
N LYS A 570 -8.79 63.36 -40.79
CA LYS A 570 -8.28 64.68 -40.44
C LYS A 570 -6.76 64.80 -40.53
N LYS A 571 -6.04 63.70 -40.33
CA LYS A 571 -4.60 63.63 -40.51
C LYS A 571 -4.19 63.48 -41.97
N GLY A 572 -5.12 63.32 -42.91
CA GLY A 572 -4.87 63.25 -44.35
C GLY A 572 -4.90 61.83 -44.93
N TRP A 573 -5.33 60.83 -44.15
CA TRP A 573 -5.46 59.46 -44.64
C TRP A 573 -6.72 59.29 -45.49
N ASP A 574 -6.55 58.74 -46.69
CA ASP A 574 -7.65 58.18 -47.46
C ASP A 574 -7.90 56.75 -46.97
N LEU A 575 -9.01 56.54 -46.26
CA LEU A 575 -9.37 55.23 -45.71
C LEU A 575 -9.84 54.24 -46.79
N THR A 576 -10.20 54.71 -47.99
CA THR A 576 -10.64 53.86 -49.10
C THR A 576 -9.44 53.33 -49.87
N LEU A 577 -8.49 54.22 -50.20
CA LEU A 577 -7.27 53.87 -50.92
C LEU A 577 -6.16 53.35 -49.99
N GLY A 578 -6.28 53.62 -48.68
CA GLY A 578 -5.28 53.24 -47.68
C GLY A 578 -3.99 54.07 -47.74
N THR A 579 -4.01 55.21 -48.43
CA THR A 579 -2.83 56.04 -48.69
C THR A 579 -2.91 57.38 -47.98
N HIS A 580 -1.74 58.01 -47.82
CA HIS A 580 -1.61 59.35 -47.28
C HIS A 580 -0.65 60.14 -48.19
N PRO A 581 -0.94 61.41 -48.55
CA PRO A 581 -0.15 62.17 -49.54
C PRO A 581 1.36 62.22 -49.26
N ASN A 582 1.77 62.25 -48.00
CA ASN A 582 3.20 62.23 -47.61
C ASN A 582 3.88 60.86 -47.79
N PHE A 583 3.14 59.80 -48.08
CA PHE A 583 3.62 58.44 -48.36
C PHE A 583 3.45 58.07 -49.84
N ILE A 584 3.38 59.08 -50.71
CA ILE A 584 3.29 58.90 -52.15
C ILE A 584 4.53 59.53 -52.80
N ASP A 585 5.12 58.83 -53.77
CA ASP A 585 6.25 59.33 -54.55
C ASP A 585 5.81 60.34 -55.64
N LYS A 586 6.74 60.78 -56.49
CA LYS A 586 6.43 61.72 -57.58
C LYS A 586 5.58 61.10 -58.70
N ASN A 587 5.49 59.77 -58.76
CA ASN A 587 4.78 59.01 -59.78
C ASN A 587 3.38 58.59 -59.33
N GLY A 588 3.05 58.76 -58.04
CA GLY A 588 1.76 58.35 -57.47
C GLY A 588 1.80 57.01 -56.75
N ASP A 589 2.96 56.38 -56.62
CA ASP A 589 3.13 55.07 -55.97
C ASP A 589 3.45 55.22 -54.48
N TYR A 590 3.15 54.17 -53.70
CA TYR A 590 3.42 54.15 -52.26
C TYR A 590 4.93 54.16 -51.97
N ASP A 591 5.37 55.14 -51.19
CA ASP A 591 6.76 55.32 -50.78
C ASP A 591 6.94 54.94 -49.30
N GLY A 592 7.23 53.66 -49.05
CA GLY A 592 7.56 53.14 -47.72
C GLY A 592 8.85 53.74 -47.15
N GLY A 593 9.74 54.28 -47.99
CA GLY A 593 10.96 54.97 -47.56
C GLY A 593 10.69 56.18 -46.67
N ARG A 594 9.46 56.72 -46.69
CA ARG A 594 9.02 57.83 -45.84
C ARG A 594 9.04 57.52 -44.36
N TYR A 595 8.93 56.25 -43.97
CA TYR A 595 9.09 55.83 -42.57
C TYR A 595 10.50 56.04 -42.01
N GLN A 596 11.50 56.28 -42.87
CA GLN A 596 12.88 56.54 -42.44
C GLN A 596 13.09 57.97 -41.92
N PHE A 597 12.14 58.89 -42.15
CA PHE A 597 12.24 60.30 -41.77
C PHE A 597 11.24 60.65 -40.67
N ASP A 598 11.67 61.35 -39.62
CA ASP A 598 10.86 61.62 -38.42
C ASP A 598 9.53 62.36 -38.68
N GLU A 599 9.38 63.03 -39.83
CA GLU A 599 8.16 63.74 -40.21
C GLU A 599 6.95 62.80 -40.34
N HIS A 600 7.18 61.51 -40.61
CA HIS A 600 6.11 60.53 -40.71
C HIS A 600 5.28 60.44 -39.42
N TYR A 601 5.87 60.68 -38.24
CA TYR A 601 5.16 60.65 -36.96
C TYR A 601 3.98 61.65 -36.89
N TYR A 602 4.08 62.79 -37.59
CA TYR A 602 3.01 63.80 -37.58
C TYR A 602 1.80 63.42 -38.44
N CYS A 603 1.95 62.42 -39.32
CA CYS A 603 0.88 61.92 -40.19
C CYS A 603 -0.08 60.99 -39.44
N PHE A 604 0.23 60.58 -38.20
CA PHE A 604 -0.62 59.70 -37.42
C PHE A 604 -1.36 60.48 -36.33
N PRO A 605 -2.62 60.09 -36.02
CA PRO A 605 -3.33 60.66 -34.90
C PRO A 605 -2.74 60.17 -33.58
N THR A 606 -3.19 60.78 -32.50
CA THR A 606 -2.80 60.47 -31.12
C THR A 606 -4.05 60.24 -30.27
N LEU A 607 -3.85 59.78 -29.05
CA LEU A 607 -4.94 59.63 -28.09
C LEU A 607 -5.65 60.96 -27.80
N THR A 608 -4.90 62.06 -27.81
CA THR A 608 -5.46 63.42 -27.65
C THR A 608 -6.38 63.77 -28.81
N ASP A 609 -6.00 63.45 -30.05
CA ASP A 609 -6.84 63.66 -31.23
C ASP A 609 -8.17 62.88 -31.09
N LEU A 610 -8.13 61.64 -30.62
CA LEU A 610 -9.34 60.84 -30.39
C LEU A 610 -10.23 61.45 -29.31
N LYS A 611 -9.65 61.86 -28.18
CA LYS A 611 -10.39 62.47 -27.06
C LYS A 611 -11.09 63.75 -27.51
N ASP A 612 -10.36 64.63 -28.19
CA ASP A 612 -10.89 65.90 -28.66
C ASP A 612 -11.97 65.69 -29.73
N GLU A 613 -11.81 64.67 -30.59
CA GLU A 613 -12.80 64.33 -31.60
C GLU A 613 -14.08 63.75 -31.01
N VAL A 614 -13.97 62.87 -30.00
CA VAL A 614 -15.13 62.35 -29.27
C VAL A 614 -15.88 63.50 -28.58
N ASP A 615 -15.17 64.43 -27.94
CA ASP A 615 -15.77 65.58 -27.28
C ASP A 615 -16.55 66.45 -28.27
N ARG A 616 -15.93 66.73 -29.42
CA ARG A 616 -16.55 67.48 -30.53
C ARG A 616 -17.78 66.76 -31.06
N TYR A 617 -17.64 65.49 -31.45
CA TYR A 617 -18.71 64.69 -32.06
C TYR A 617 -19.97 64.63 -31.17
N ILE A 618 -19.78 64.41 -29.87
CA ILE A 618 -20.90 64.37 -28.91
C ILE A 618 -21.56 65.74 -28.72
N LYS A 619 -20.80 66.84 -28.77
CA LYS A 619 -21.34 68.19 -28.62
C LYS A 619 -22.05 68.70 -29.88
N THR A 620 -21.57 68.34 -31.07
CA THR A 620 -21.99 69.00 -32.33
C THR A 620 -22.80 68.12 -33.27
N GLU A 621 -22.65 66.78 -33.24
CA GLU A 621 -23.21 65.88 -34.25
C GLU A 621 -24.16 64.81 -33.69
N LEU A 622 -24.21 64.63 -32.36
CA LEU A 622 -25.15 63.70 -31.71
C LEU A 622 -26.44 64.39 -31.28
N ASP A 623 -27.57 63.88 -31.76
CA ASP A 623 -28.91 64.40 -31.46
C ASP A 623 -29.44 64.06 -30.06
N TYR A 624 -28.64 63.40 -29.21
CA TYR A 624 -29.02 63.16 -27.81
C TYR A 624 -29.07 64.47 -27.03
N LYS A 625 -30.12 64.67 -26.23
CA LYS A 625 -30.33 65.89 -25.44
C LYS A 625 -30.26 65.62 -23.94
N GLY A 626 -29.86 66.65 -23.19
CA GLY A 626 -29.86 66.66 -21.73
C GLY A 626 -28.91 65.63 -21.10
N GLU A 627 -29.36 65.04 -20.00
CA GLU A 627 -28.57 64.17 -19.11
C GLU A 627 -27.96 62.95 -19.81
N LEU A 628 -28.67 62.35 -20.78
CA LEU A 628 -28.18 61.18 -21.50
C LEU A 628 -26.91 61.47 -22.32
N ARG A 629 -26.85 62.63 -22.99
CA ARG A 629 -25.68 63.07 -23.75
C ARG A 629 -24.49 63.30 -22.82
N ASP A 630 -24.73 63.98 -21.71
CA ASP A 630 -23.68 64.33 -20.75
C ASP A 630 -23.14 63.09 -20.04
N ASN A 631 -23.99 62.11 -19.74
CA ASN A 631 -23.59 60.81 -19.21
C ASN A 631 -22.73 60.01 -20.20
N ILE A 632 -23.12 59.94 -21.49
CA ILE A 632 -22.35 59.25 -22.53
C ILE A 632 -20.98 59.92 -22.72
N ARG A 633 -20.97 61.26 -22.82
CA ARG A 633 -19.75 62.06 -22.93
C ARG A 633 -18.80 61.80 -21.77
N THR A 634 -19.30 61.96 -20.55
CA THR A 634 -18.49 61.80 -19.34
C THR A 634 -17.92 60.39 -19.24
N ALA A 635 -18.71 59.37 -19.59
CA ALA A 635 -18.25 57.99 -19.56
C ALA A 635 -17.07 57.71 -20.52
N ILE A 636 -17.08 58.25 -21.73
CA ILE A 636 -15.99 58.02 -22.69
C ILE A 636 -14.79 58.93 -22.38
N ILE A 637 -15.03 60.23 -22.17
CA ILE A 637 -13.97 61.23 -22.00
C ILE A 637 -13.13 60.96 -20.75
N VAL A 638 -13.75 60.66 -19.60
CA VAL A 638 -12.98 60.37 -18.37
C VAL A 638 -12.03 59.18 -18.56
N ARG A 639 -12.45 58.17 -19.32
CA ARG A 639 -11.62 57.00 -19.64
C ARG A 639 -10.46 57.36 -20.56
N LEU A 640 -10.72 58.12 -21.62
CA LEU A 640 -9.67 58.59 -22.54
C LEU A 640 -8.70 59.56 -21.85
N GLU A 641 -9.20 60.52 -21.06
CA GLU A 641 -8.39 61.44 -20.26
C GLU A 641 -7.47 60.69 -19.30
N SER A 642 -7.96 59.61 -18.67
CA SER A 642 -7.12 58.81 -17.77
C SER A 642 -5.91 58.16 -18.45
N LEU A 643 -5.98 57.98 -19.77
CA LEU A 643 -4.87 57.48 -20.60
C LEU A 643 -3.98 58.61 -21.14
N CYS A 644 -4.42 59.87 -21.12
CA CYS A 644 -3.64 61.04 -21.53
C CYS A 644 -2.79 61.66 -20.40
N VAL A 645 -2.70 61.02 -19.23
CA VAL A 645 -2.04 61.58 -18.04
C VAL A 645 -0.79 60.80 -17.65
N GLY A 646 0.32 61.53 -17.51
CA GLY A 646 1.54 61.07 -16.86
C GLY A 646 2.30 60.05 -17.71
N ALA A 647 2.52 58.86 -17.19
CA ALA A 647 3.28 57.81 -17.88
C ALA A 647 2.40 56.88 -18.73
N LYS A 648 1.08 57.10 -18.77
CA LYS A 648 0.13 56.36 -19.62
C LYS A 648 -0.04 56.98 -21.00
N GLY A 649 0.27 58.27 -21.14
CA GLY A 649 0.17 59.05 -22.37
C GLY A 649 1.03 60.29 -22.26
#